data_AF-A0AAN8RZR2-F1
#
_entry.id   AF-A0AAN8RZR2-F1
#
_cell.length_a   1.000
_cell.length_b   1.000
_cell.length_c   1.000
_cell.angle_alpha   90.00
_cell.angle_beta   90.00
_cell.angle_gamma   90.00
#
_symmetry.space_group_name_H-M   'P 1'
#
loop_
_entity.id
_entity.type
_entity.pdbx_description
1 polymer ?
#
loop_
_entity_poly.entity_id
_entity_poly.type
_entity_poly.pdbx_seq_one_letter_code
_entity_poly.pdbx_strand_id
1 'polypeptide(L)'
;MILTVGSSSPCFGNAVKMKAVLSSGLLPSSRLVSCSGYVGHRLVSLRHGQNGNQTNVFSTSAPRNSTETPKPSGTPYSNLTVGIPFETFPNERRVAIAPQNVAQLRKKGFKKVIIEQGAGAESSFSDRAYEAAGATIGDRKSVWSDSDILLKVRAPNLDTEVPNLRRGSTLISFISPAINKPLVEALANQGTTSFAMDMIPRISRAQAFDALSSMANIAGYKAVLEASNHFGRFFTGQVTAAGKIPPCKVLVIGAGVAGLSAIVTARRMGAIVRGFDTREAALEQVQSLGAEPIRVDFEESGEGGGGYAKVMSKEFIEAEMKLFHQQAKEVDIIITTALIPGKPAPRLITDEMIADMKPGSVIVDLAAEAGGNVSLTKAGEIVTKNDVHIIGYTDLPSRLPTQSSTLYGNNITKFLLSMEGAEGKSFAVDLNDEVVRGSIVTHNGSILPTAPRPIPPPPPAKPKVDDKATQTLEITPWQKTTQEVAVATGGLGGLLALGKLTSPIFMSNIFTFGLAGLVGYRAVWGVQPALHSPLMSVTNAISGMVGVGGFFLMGGGYFPGTIPQFLGAVSVALAFVNVSGGFVITKRMLDMFKRPTDPPEYGYLWSIPAGVFGAAFVASGLGGLAIDGLPTAGYLVSSLLCIASISGLSSQASARRGNILGMLGVAVGVLAALSSLDFSPQTLTQFGILAALGGIAGAAIGFRITPTSLPQTVAALHSVVGLAAVFTSIGLVLGHVNDISTSHLVTAYLGVLIGGVTFTGSIVAFLKLAGKMSSKPLVLKGRHAINSGLLGANIATGALFATSAIGNPGIAATCLTVNALLSFAKGYTTTAAIGGADMPVVITVLNAYSGFALVAEGVMLDNPLLTTVGSLIGVSGSILSYIMCVGMNRSITNVLFGGIAPIAQEEHKMEGVITKTSVDETVDALLNSESVIIIVGYGMAMAKAQYPIAEIVKILQARGIKVRFAIHPVAGRMPGQCNVLLAEASVPYDIVLEMDEINEDFPDTDLALVIGANDTVNPIALRPNSPIAGMPIIDAYKAKSVIVMKRGMASGYADVPNPMFYMPNTRMLFGDAKATCDAIKTGLTSRGTQTD
;
A
#
# COMPACT_ATOMS: atom_id res chain seq x y z
N MET A 1 21.83 -37.76 -12.16
CA MET A 1 21.04 -38.42 -13.21
C MET A 1 21.19 -37.58 -14.47
N ILE A 2 21.90 -38.13 -15.45
CA ILE A 2 22.17 -37.56 -16.78
C ILE A 2 21.12 -38.14 -17.72
N LEU A 3 20.52 -37.35 -18.62
CA LEU A 3 19.99 -37.86 -19.89
C LEU A 3 19.93 -36.72 -20.93
N THR A 4 20.80 -36.87 -21.93
CA THR A 4 20.85 -36.20 -23.23
C THR A 4 20.03 -36.99 -24.26
N VAL A 5 19.24 -36.30 -25.09
CA VAL A 5 18.83 -36.64 -26.49
C VAL A 5 18.37 -35.29 -27.10
N GLY A 6 18.62 -34.82 -28.31
CA GLY A 6 19.18 -35.34 -29.57
C GLY A 6 18.62 -34.42 -30.68
N SER A 7 19.46 -34.09 -31.67
CA SER A 7 19.36 -33.06 -32.72
C SER A 7 18.40 -33.32 -33.90
N SER A 8 17.89 -32.26 -34.57
CA SER A 8 17.93 -32.05 -36.05
C SER A 8 17.17 -30.79 -36.55
N SER A 9 17.81 -30.03 -37.46
CA SER A 9 17.48 -28.74 -38.15
C SER A 9 16.38 -28.86 -39.27
N PRO A 10 16.06 -27.87 -40.19
CA PRO A 10 16.75 -26.59 -40.55
C PRO A 10 15.92 -25.35 -41.06
N CYS A 11 16.68 -24.27 -41.36
CA CYS A 11 16.47 -23.21 -42.38
C CYS A 11 15.56 -21.98 -42.14
N PHE A 12 16.20 -20.80 -42.08
CA PHE A 12 16.05 -19.55 -42.87
C PHE A 12 16.77 -18.45 -42.05
N GLY A 13 17.84 -17.77 -42.47
CA GLY A 13 18.22 -17.29 -43.79
C GLY A 13 18.06 -15.77 -43.81
N ASN A 14 19.01 -15.01 -43.24
CA ASN A 14 19.45 -13.73 -43.79
C ASN A 14 20.70 -13.18 -43.07
N ALA A 15 21.75 -13.03 -43.87
CA ALA A 15 23.02 -12.46 -43.49
C ALA A 15 22.99 -10.94 -43.67
N VAL A 16 23.41 -10.18 -42.67
CA VAL A 16 23.97 -8.84 -42.87
C VAL A 16 25.31 -8.79 -42.13
N LYS A 17 26.36 -8.57 -42.93
CA LYS A 17 27.77 -8.48 -42.56
C LYS A 17 28.00 -7.49 -41.44
N MET A 18 28.72 -7.89 -40.39
CA MET A 18 29.44 -6.95 -39.55
C MET A 18 30.87 -7.44 -39.35
N LYS A 19 31.81 -6.64 -39.86
CA LYS A 19 33.26 -6.86 -39.80
C LYS A 19 33.72 -6.87 -38.34
N ALA A 20 34.47 -7.91 -37.99
CA ALA A 20 35.31 -7.94 -36.81
C ALA A 20 36.46 -6.92 -36.93
N VAL A 21 36.77 -6.24 -35.82
CA VAL A 21 38.12 -5.80 -35.49
C VAL A 21 38.37 -6.18 -34.03
N LEU A 22 39.23 -7.18 -33.86
CA LEU A 22 39.92 -7.58 -32.63
C LEU A 22 41.24 -6.82 -32.55
N SER A 23 41.60 -6.31 -31.36
CA SER A 23 42.96 -6.23 -30.76
C SER A 23 42.97 -5.13 -29.67
N SER A 24 42.97 -5.45 -28.37
CA SER A 24 44.14 -5.71 -27.51
C SER A 24 45.12 -4.53 -27.32
N GLY A 25 45.33 -4.10 -26.08
CA GLY A 25 46.64 -3.62 -25.62
C GLY A 25 46.70 -2.29 -24.84
N LEU A 26 46.92 -2.41 -23.52
CA LEU A 26 47.94 -1.71 -22.70
C LEU A 26 47.84 -0.18 -22.41
N LEU A 27 47.69 0.11 -21.12
CA LEU A 27 48.21 1.29 -20.38
C LEU A 27 49.77 1.31 -20.41
N PRO A 28 50.52 2.43 -20.17
CA PRO A 28 50.35 3.31 -19.00
C PRO A 28 50.81 4.82 -19.06
N SER A 29 50.30 5.59 -18.08
CA SER A 29 50.91 6.69 -17.28
C SER A 29 51.74 7.86 -17.87
N SER A 30 51.30 9.10 -17.54
CA SER A 30 51.96 10.11 -16.66
C SER A 30 52.31 11.53 -17.20
N ARG A 31 52.08 12.54 -16.31
CA ARG A 31 52.66 13.92 -16.17
C ARG A 31 52.19 15.03 -17.12
N LEU A 32 52.07 16.33 -16.79
CA LEU A 32 52.04 17.22 -15.60
C LEU A 32 51.88 18.69 -16.14
N VAL A 33 51.58 19.68 -15.27
CA VAL A 33 51.76 21.17 -15.43
C VAL A 33 50.62 21.92 -16.16
N SER A 34 50.22 23.17 -15.88
CA SER A 34 50.13 24.13 -14.74
C SER A 34 49.66 25.49 -15.33
N CYS A 35 49.06 26.35 -14.48
CA CYS A 35 48.98 27.83 -14.54
C CYS A 35 47.96 28.57 -15.45
N SER A 36 47.00 29.21 -14.77
CA SER A 36 46.84 30.67 -14.57
C SER A 36 46.76 31.64 -15.77
N GLY A 37 45.77 32.55 -15.71
CA GLY A 37 45.73 33.78 -16.51
C GLY A 37 44.47 34.62 -16.25
N TYR A 38 44.61 35.68 -15.46
CA TYR A 38 43.64 36.76 -15.19
C TYR A 38 44.01 38.02 -16.01
N VAL A 39 43.10 39.01 -16.00
CA VAL A 39 43.21 40.43 -16.49
C VAL A 39 42.85 40.60 -17.98
N GLY A 40 42.02 41.54 -18.45
CA GLY A 40 41.36 42.73 -17.89
C GLY A 40 41.28 43.83 -18.98
N HIS A 41 40.49 44.90 -18.74
CA HIS A 41 40.28 46.16 -19.53
C HIS A 41 39.14 46.18 -20.56
N ARG A 42 38.40 47.27 -20.81
CA ARG A 42 38.00 48.53 -20.12
C ARG A 42 37.07 49.32 -21.11
N LEU A 43 36.12 50.08 -20.56
CA LEU A 43 35.56 51.40 -20.99
C LEU A 43 34.70 51.63 -22.29
N VAL A 44 33.43 52.02 -22.06
CA VAL A 44 32.80 53.37 -22.24
C VAL A 44 32.31 53.90 -23.62
N SER A 45 30.98 54.16 -23.67
CA SER A 45 30.25 55.40 -24.09
C SER A 45 29.71 55.68 -25.52
N LEU A 46 28.37 55.81 -25.55
CA LEU A 46 27.47 56.86 -26.14
C LEU A 46 27.34 57.12 -27.67
N ARG A 47 26.05 57.13 -28.09
CA ARG A 47 25.23 58.22 -28.71
C ARG A 47 24.65 58.03 -30.14
N HIS A 48 23.40 58.51 -30.28
CA HIS A 48 22.51 58.70 -31.47
C HIS A 48 21.86 57.42 -32.05
N GLY A 49 20.56 57.29 -32.33
CA GLY A 49 19.41 58.20 -32.37
C GLY A 49 18.77 58.19 -33.77
N GLN A 50 17.59 57.55 -33.97
CA GLN A 50 16.49 57.97 -34.86
C GLN A 50 15.35 56.94 -35.02
N ASN A 51 14.13 57.42 -34.71
CA ASN A 51 12.82 57.29 -35.37
C ASN A 51 12.27 55.96 -35.93
N GLY A 52 11.03 55.65 -35.50
CA GLY A 52 10.08 54.80 -36.22
C GLY A 52 8.78 54.57 -35.45
N ASN A 53 7.80 55.46 -35.64
CA ASN A 53 6.42 55.36 -35.12
C ASN A 53 5.70 54.08 -35.57
N GLN A 54 5.02 53.37 -34.66
CA GLN A 54 3.71 52.75 -34.92
C GLN A 54 2.98 52.33 -33.61
N THR A 55 1.97 53.13 -33.27
CA THR A 55 0.68 52.75 -32.63
C THR A 55 0.66 51.64 -31.58
N ASN A 56 0.67 52.03 -30.30
CA ASN A 56 0.27 51.21 -29.16
C ASN A 56 -1.28 51.06 -29.11
N VAL A 57 -1.78 49.86 -29.40
CA VAL A 57 -3.03 49.37 -28.81
C VAL A 57 -2.63 48.51 -27.61
N PHE A 58 -2.74 49.08 -26.41
CA PHE A 58 -2.50 48.35 -25.16
C PHE A 58 -3.60 47.30 -24.96
N SER A 59 -3.32 46.05 -25.34
CA SER A 59 -3.94 44.86 -24.75
C SER A 59 -3.20 44.56 -23.44
N THR A 60 -3.73 45.05 -22.32
CA THR A 60 -3.28 44.67 -20.98
C THR A 60 -3.76 43.25 -20.67
N SER A 61 -2.90 42.24 -20.92
CA SER A 61 -3.04 40.92 -20.30
C SER A 61 -2.64 41.02 -18.83
N ALA A 62 -3.63 41.31 -17.97
CA ALA A 62 -3.45 41.25 -16.52
C ALA A 62 -3.28 39.78 -16.06
N PRO A 63 -2.40 39.52 -15.08
CA PRO A 63 -2.27 38.21 -14.46
C PRO A 63 -3.53 37.88 -13.65
N ARG A 64 -4.14 36.72 -13.88
CA ARG A 64 -5.23 36.21 -13.04
C ARG A 64 -4.68 35.81 -11.67
N ASN A 65 -4.57 36.78 -10.76
CA ASN A 65 -4.65 36.52 -9.33
C ASN A 65 -6.10 36.15 -9.01
N SER A 66 -6.35 34.95 -8.51
CA SER A 66 -7.64 34.55 -7.95
C SER A 66 -7.84 35.25 -6.60
N THR A 67 -8.20 36.54 -6.63
CA THR A 67 -8.90 37.17 -5.52
C THR A 67 -10.34 36.71 -5.58
N GLU A 68 -10.76 35.84 -4.65
CA GLU A 68 -12.18 35.54 -4.43
C GLU A 68 -12.93 36.87 -4.24
N THR A 69 -13.89 37.15 -5.10
CA THR A 69 -14.86 38.23 -4.87
C THR A 69 -15.60 37.93 -3.57
N PRO A 70 -15.69 38.87 -2.62
CA PRO A 70 -16.38 38.64 -1.35
C PRO A 70 -17.86 38.30 -1.62
N LYS A 71 -18.33 37.21 -1.00
CA LYS A 71 -19.71 36.75 -1.09
C LYS A 71 -20.69 37.87 -0.70
N PRO A 72 -21.88 37.96 -1.31
CA PRO A 72 -22.88 38.97 -0.96
C PRO A 72 -23.44 38.78 0.47
N SER A 73 -23.90 39.87 1.08
CA SER A 73 -24.66 39.81 2.35
C SER A 73 -26.03 39.19 2.10
N GLY A 74 -26.41 38.23 2.95
CA GLY A 74 -27.61 37.42 2.79
C GLY A 74 -28.69 37.67 3.84
N THR A 75 -29.89 37.13 3.62
CA THR A 75 -30.95 37.11 4.63
C THR A 75 -30.66 35.97 5.63
N PRO A 76 -30.59 36.22 6.96
CA PRO A 76 -30.33 35.17 7.95
C PRO A 76 -31.35 34.03 7.86
N TYR A 77 -30.92 32.78 7.98
CA TYR A 77 -31.81 31.61 7.97
C TYR A 77 -32.89 31.70 9.08
N SER A 78 -32.56 32.34 10.21
CA SER A 78 -33.49 32.57 11.33
C SER A 78 -34.69 33.44 10.97
N ASN A 79 -34.66 34.13 9.82
CA ASN A 79 -35.75 34.94 9.30
C ASN A 79 -36.53 34.27 8.17
N LEU A 80 -36.05 33.12 7.66
CA LEU A 80 -36.56 32.48 6.46
C LEU A 80 -37.41 31.25 6.78
N THR A 81 -38.57 31.17 6.14
CA THR A 81 -39.49 30.04 6.16
C THR A 81 -39.40 29.26 4.85
N VAL A 82 -39.18 27.94 4.95
CA VAL A 82 -39.13 27.04 3.80
C VAL A 82 -40.45 26.27 3.69
N GLY A 83 -41.11 26.33 2.53
CA GLY A 83 -42.40 25.69 2.27
C GLY A 83 -42.31 24.53 1.29
N ILE A 84 -43.00 23.43 1.60
CA ILE A 84 -43.05 22.21 0.79
C ILE A 84 -44.53 21.91 0.52
N PRO A 85 -45.05 22.27 -0.66
CA PRO A 85 -46.44 22.01 -1.00
C PRO A 85 -46.65 20.56 -1.47
N PHE A 86 -47.92 20.13 -1.46
CA PHE A 86 -48.38 18.89 -2.10
C PHE A 86 -48.34 19.04 -3.63
N GLU A 87 -47.78 18.05 -4.33
CA GLU A 87 -47.71 18.06 -5.79
C GLU A 87 -49.06 17.71 -6.42
N THR A 88 -49.56 18.59 -7.29
CA THR A 88 -50.90 18.44 -7.89
C THR A 88 -50.89 17.82 -9.29
N PHE A 89 -49.70 17.59 -9.85
CA PHE A 89 -49.58 16.98 -11.17
C PHE A 89 -50.06 15.51 -11.13
N PRO A 90 -50.85 15.04 -12.11
CA PRO A 90 -51.36 13.68 -12.12
C PRO A 90 -50.25 12.63 -11.96
N ASN A 91 -50.43 11.67 -11.06
CA ASN A 91 -49.48 10.60 -10.74
C ASN A 91 -48.10 11.05 -10.22
N GLU A 92 -47.94 12.30 -9.78
CA GLU A 92 -46.74 12.72 -9.06
C GLU A 92 -46.84 12.30 -7.59
N ARG A 93 -46.01 11.33 -7.21
CA ARG A 93 -45.99 10.72 -5.86
C ARG A 93 -44.80 11.18 -5.04
N ARG A 94 -43.86 11.91 -5.66
CA ARG A 94 -42.67 12.43 -5.00
C ARG A 94 -43.00 13.69 -4.20
N VAL A 95 -42.13 14.00 -3.25
CA VAL A 95 -42.15 15.22 -2.44
C VAL A 95 -40.76 15.86 -2.47
N ALA A 96 -40.70 17.19 -2.37
CA ALA A 96 -39.47 17.93 -2.61
C ALA A 96 -38.35 17.60 -1.61
N ILE A 97 -38.67 17.27 -0.37
CA ILE A 97 -37.69 16.88 0.66
C ILE A 97 -38.21 15.74 1.55
N ALA A 98 -37.32 14.87 2.02
CA ALA A 98 -37.62 13.85 3.01
C ALA A 98 -37.45 14.39 4.45
N PRO A 99 -37.99 13.71 5.49
CA PRO A 99 -37.89 14.17 6.89
C PRO A 99 -36.45 14.46 7.36
N GLN A 100 -35.47 13.66 6.95
CA GLN A 100 -34.06 13.90 7.28
C GLN A 100 -33.51 15.24 6.79
N ASN A 101 -34.01 15.75 5.64
CA ASN A 101 -33.62 17.04 5.11
C ASN A 101 -34.25 18.18 5.92
N VAL A 102 -35.45 17.99 6.47
CA VAL A 102 -36.05 18.93 7.43
C VAL A 102 -35.14 19.09 8.64
N ALA A 103 -34.71 17.99 9.25
CA ALA A 103 -33.79 18.03 10.38
C ALA A 103 -32.49 18.77 10.05
N GLN A 104 -31.96 18.59 8.83
CA GLN A 104 -30.78 19.31 8.34
C GLN A 104 -31.02 20.82 8.23
N LEU A 105 -32.14 21.26 7.65
CA LEU A 105 -32.50 22.68 7.52
C LEU A 105 -32.73 23.32 8.90
N ARG A 106 -33.44 22.63 9.80
CA ARG A 106 -33.63 23.09 11.18
C ARG A 106 -32.30 23.24 11.92
N LYS A 107 -31.40 22.26 11.81
CA LYS A 107 -30.05 22.31 12.39
C LYS A 107 -29.20 23.46 11.83
N LYS A 108 -29.39 23.83 10.56
CA LYS A 108 -28.70 24.96 9.93
C LYS A 108 -29.23 26.33 10.39
N GLY A 109 -30.43 26.38 10.97
CA GLY A 109 -30.98 27.58 11.60
C GLY A 109 -32.16 28.22 10.87
N PHE A 110 -32.82 27.51 9.94
CA PHE A 110 -34.02 28.03 9.28
C PHE A 110 -35.16 28.24 10.28
N LYS A 111 -35.81 29.41 10.24
CA LYS A 111 -36.86 29.84 11.19
C LYS A 111 -37.95 28.81 11.36
N LYS A 112 -38.43 28.27 10.23
CA LYS A 112 -39.54 27.32 10.14
C LYS A 112 -39.44 26.55 8.83
N VAL A 113 -39.81 25.28 8.87
CA VAL A 113 -40.04 24.45 7.66
C VAL A 113 -41.51 24.03 7.71
N ILE A 114 -42.32 24.46 6.74
CA ILE A 114 -43.74 24.18 6.68
C ILE A 114 -43.99 23.13 5.59
N ILE A 115 -44.66 22.04 5.94
CA ILE A 115 -45.05 20.98 5.00
C ILE A 115 -46.57 21.03 4.84
N GLU A 116 -47.08 21.02 3.61
CA GLU A 116 -48.51 20.87 3.35
C GLU A 116 -49.00 19.52 3.89
N GLN A 117 -50.14 19.51 4.58
CA GLN A 117 -50.72 18.28 5.11
C GLN A 117 -50.86 17.22 4.02
N GLY A 118 -50.28 16.02 4.25
CA GLY A 118 -50.30 14.93 3.29
C GLY A 118 -49.29 15.01 2.14
N ALA A 119 -48.43 16.05 2.07
CA ALA A 119 -47.44 16.22 0.98
C ALA A 119 -46.53 15.00 0.75
N GLY A 120 -46.17 14.28 1.81
CA GLY A 120 -45.29 13.11 1.75
C GLY A 120 -45.99 11.76 1.69
N ALA A 121 -47.33 11.71 1.74
CA ALA A 121 -48.07 10.47 1.94
C ALA A 121 -47.79 9.42 0.85
N GLU A 122 -47.83 9.83 -0.43
CA GLU A 122 -47.54 8.97 -1.59
C GLU A 122 -46.04 8.58 -1.70
N SER A 123 -45.16 9.29 -0.99
CA SER A 123 -43.74 8.94 -0.81
C SER A 123 -43.47 8.10 0.45
N SER A 124 -44.52 7.65 1.15
CA SER A 124 -44.42 6.92 2.43
C SER A 124 -43.78 7.73 3.56
N PHE A 125 -43.92 9.06 3.54
CA PHE A 125 -43.54 9.95 4.64
C PHE A 125 -44.78 10.53 5.31
N SER A 126 -45.10 10.03 6.50
CA SER A 126 -46.23 10.54 7.28
C SER A 126 -45.97 11.95 7.82
N ASP A 127 -47.03 12.74 7.99
CA ASP A 127 -46.96 14.07 8.62
C ASP A 127 -46.26 14.03 10.00
N ARG A 128 -46.53 13.01 10.81
CA ARG A 128 -45.86 12.78 12.10
C ARG A 128 -44.34 12.66 11.99
N ALA A 129 -43.84 12.07 10.90
CA ALA A 129 -42.40 11.95 10.66
C ALA A 129 -41.77 13.31 10.35
N TYR A 130 -42.49 14.19 9.65
CA TYR A 130 -42.06 15.57 9.42
C TYR A 130 -42.07 16.39 10.71
N GLU A 131 -43.11 16.24 11.55
CA GLU A 131 -43.18 16.89 12.86
C GLU A 131 -42.02 16.45 13.77
N ALA A 132 -41.73 15.14 13.83
CA ALA A 132 -40.60 14.60 14.59
C ALA A 132 -39.25 15.13 14.10
N ALA A 133 -39.12 15.43 12.80
CA ALA A 133 -37.94 16.06 12.22
C ALA A 133 -37.87 17.59 12.44
N GLY A 134 -38.89 18.18 13.07
CA GLY A 134 -38.94 19.61 13.42
C GLY A 134 -39.64 20.50 12.39
N ALA A 135 -40.45 19.95 11.49
CA ALA A 135 -41.34 20.73 10.64
C ALA A 135 -42.63 21.14 11.35
N THR A 136 -43.35 22.08 10.77
CA THR A 136 -44.73 22.39 11.11
C THR A 136 -45.63 21.96 9.96
N ILE A 137 -46.71 21.23 10.26
CA ILE A 137 -47.71 20.89 9.25
C ILE A 137 -48.64 22.10 9.04
N GLY A 138 -48.84 22.49 7.80
CA GLY A 138 -49.68 23.62 7.40
C GLY A 138 -50.75 23.23 6.38
N ASP A 139 -51.81 24.02 6.30
CA ASP A 139 -52.77 23.91 5.20
C ASP A 139 -52.17 24.49 3.91
N ARG A 140 -52.79 24.18 2.76
CA ARG A 140 -52.30 24.65 1.46
C ARG A 140 -52.13 26.16 1.42
N LYS A 141 -53.05 26.93 1.99
CA LYS A 141 -52.96 28.40 1.93
C LYS A 141 -51.72 28.92 2.67
N SER A 142 -51.48 28.46 3.90
CA SER A 142 -50.33 28.89 4.72
C SER A 142 -48.98 28.51 4.11
N VAL A 143 -48.87 27.32 3.50
CA VAL A 143 -47.61 26.89 2.85
C VAL A 143 -47.21 27.83 1.73
N TRP A 144 -48.16 28.28 0.92
CA TRP A 144 -47.89 29.17 -0.21
C TRP A 144 -47.74 30.65 0.20
N SER A 145 -48.52 31.12 1.20
CA SER A 145 -48.48 32.52 1.65
C SER A 145 -47.35 32.85 2.61
N ASP A 146 -46.94 31.91 3.48
CA ASP A 146 -46.03 32.20 4.59
C ASP A 146 -44.56 31.87 4.26
N SER A 147 -44.32 31.18 3.15
CA SER A 147 -43.00 30.71 2.76
C SER A 147 -42.20 31.78 2.02
N ASP A 148 -40.96 32.01 2.47
CA ASP A 148 -40.01 32.87 1.78
C ASP A 148 -39.29 32.07 0.66
N ILE A 149 -39.09 30.77 0.88
CA ILE A 149 -38.50 29.84 -0.07
C ILE A 149 -39.44 28.64 -0.25
N LEU A 150 -39.88 28.39 -1.48
CA LEU A 150 -40.72 27.26 -1.83
C LEU A 150 -39.90 26.20 -2.57
N LEU A 151 -39.95 24.96 -2.08
CA LEU A 151 -39.28 23.80 -2.68
C LEU A 151 -40.33 22.89 -3.29
N LYS A 152 -40.28 22.71 -4.62
CA LYS A 152 -41.15 21.80 -5.36
C LYS A 152 -40.33 20.79 -6.14
N VAL A 153 -40.96 19.68 -6.52
CA VAL A 153 -40.41 18.73 -7.49
C VAL A 153 -40.65 19.28 -8.89
N ARG A 154 -41.92 19.40 -9.30
CA ARG A 154 -42.30 19.87 -10.64
C ARG A 154 -42.47 21.39 -10.67
N ALA A 155 -42.54 21.92 -11.89
CA ALA A 155 -42.89 23.31 -12.14
C ALA A 155 -44.29 23.61 -11.55
N PRO A 156 -44.51 24.80 -10.96
CA PRO A 156 -45.82 25.17 -10.49
C PRO A 156 -46.80 25.31 -11.66
N ASN A 157 -48.05 24.90 -11.43
CA ASN A 157 -49.11 25.11 -12.40
C ASN A 157 -49.34 26.61 -12.64
N LEU A 158 -49.35 27.01 -13.91
CA LEU A 158 -49.47 28.41 -14.34
C LEU A 158 -50.73 29.09 -13.79
N ASP A 159 -51.86 28.39 -13.86
CA ASP A 159 -53.18 28.98 -13.57
C ASP A 159 -53.57 28.83 -12.10
N THR A 160 -53.17 27.74 -11.45
CA THR A 160 -53.67 27.38 -10.11
C THR A 160 -52.64 27.55 -8.99
N GLU A 161 -51.34 27.57 -9.29
CA GLU A 161 -50.29 27.60 -8.27
C GLU A 161 -49.50 28.91 -8.29
N VAL A 162 -49.12 29.42 -9.48
CA VAL A 162 -48.35 30.68 -9.60
C VAL A 162 -49.04 31.88 -8.92
N PRO A 163 -50.37 32.09 -9.03
CA PRO A 163 -51.04 33.22 -8.38
C PRO A 163 -50.95 33.19 -6.84
N ASN A 164 -50.73 32.01 -6.26
CA ASN A 164 -50.65 31.81 -4.81
C ASN A 164 -49.24 32.04 -4.25
N LEU A 165 -48.22 32.22 -5.10
CA LEU A 165 -46.86 32.53 -4.66
C LEU A 165 -46.81 33.89 -3.98
N ARG A 166 -46.22 33.93 -2.78
CA ARG A 166 -45.89 35.18 -2.10
C ARG A 166 -45.00 36.04 -3.00
N ARG A 167 -45.36 37.32 -3.18
CA ARG A 167 -44.58 38.27 -3.99
C ARG A 167 -43.16 38.41 -3.44
N GLY A 168 -42.15 38.28 -4.29
CA GLY A 168 -40.74 38.32 -3.89
C GLY A 168 -40.18 37.04 -3.25
N SER A 169 -40.95 35.94 -3.25
CA SER A 169 -40.47 34.64 -2.77
C SER A 169 -39.42 34.01 -3.71
N THR A 170 -38.70 33.01 -3.19
CA THR A 170 -37.80 32.17 -3.97
C THR A 170 -38.46 30.83 -4.28
N LEU A 171 -38.41 30.36 -5.53
CA LEU A 171 -38.88 29.05 -5.96
C LEU A 171 -37.69 28.19 -6.43
N ILE A 172 -37.59 26.96 -5.96
CA ILE A 172 -36.64 25.97 -6.47
C ILE A 172 -37.41 24.73 -6.91
N SER A 173 -37.36 24.40 -8.21
CA SER A 173 -38.07 23.26 -8.81
C SER A 173 -37.49 22.90 -10.17
N PHE A 174 -37.98 21.83 -10.82
CA PHE A 174 -37.84 21.70 -12.27
C PHE A 174 -38.71 22.75 -12.98
N ILE A 175 -38.15 23.48 -13.96
CA ILE A 175 -38.86 24.55 -14.68
C ILE A 175 -38.85 24.32 -16.19
N SER A 176 -37.75 23.80 -16.77
CA SER A 176 -37.60 23.68 -18.23
C SER A 176 -37.87 24.99 -18.99
N PRO A 177 -37.13 26.08 -18.68
CA PRO A 177 -37.44 27.44 -19.13
C PRO A 177 -37.43 27.62 -20.66
N ALA A 178 -36.69 26.77 -21.39
CA ALA A 178 -36.66 26.80 -22.85
C ALA A 178 -38.01 26.41 -23.49
N ILE A 179 -38.79 25.56 -22.81
CA ILE A 179 -40.05 25.01 -23.28
C ILE A 179 -41.22 25.78 -22.64
N ASN A 180 -41.11 26.13 -21.37
CA ASN A 180 -42.19 26.74 -20.58
C ASN A 180 -42.11 28.28 -20.49
N LYS A 181 -41.99 28.97 -21.64
CA LYS A 181 -41.87 30.45 -21.66
C LYS A 181 -43.01 31.20 -20.94
N PRO A 182 -44.30 30.83 -21.11
CA PRO A 182 -45.39 31.52 -20.41
C PRO A 182 -45.29 31.42 -18.88
N LEU A 183 -44.78 30.29 -18.37
CA LEU A 183 -44.54 30.10 -16.94
C LEU A 183 -43.44 31.02 -16.43
N VAL A 184 -42.33 31.14 -17.18
CA VAL A 184 -41.22 32.02 -16.81
C VAL A 184 -41.67 33.48 -16.74
N GLU A 185 -42.49 33.92 -17.70
CA GLU A 185 -43.07 35.27 -17.71
C GLU A 185 -44.01 35.50 -16.51
N ALA A 186 -44.85 34.53 -16.17
CA ALA A 186 -45.73 34.63 -15.01
C ALA A 186 -44.96 34.67 -13.67
N LEU A 187 -43.91 33.87 -13.52
CA LEU A 187 -43.02 33.90 -12.34
C LEU A 187 -42.30 35.26 -12.23
N ALA A 188 -41.87 35.84 -13.34
CA ALA A 188 -41.27 37.17 -13.38
C ALA A 188 -42.29 38.26 -12.98
N ASN A 189 -43.51 38.21 -13.51
CA ASN A 189 -44.59 39.14 -13.16
C ASN A 189 -44.96 39.08 -11.66
N GLN A 190 -44.87 37.90 -11.04
CA GLN A 190 -45.08 37.70 -9.60
C GLN A 190 -43.90 38.20 -8.75
N GLY A 191 -42.82 38.69 -9.37
CA GLY A 191 -41.61 39.15 -8.67
C GLY A 191 -40.77 38.02 -8.07
N THR A 192 -41.03 36.76 -8.45
CA THR A 192 -40.39 35.57 -7.87
C THR A 192 -38.95 35.43 -8.36
N THR A 193 -38.05 35.06 -7.47
CA THR A 193 -36.71 34.55 -7.83
C THR A 193 -36.80 33.04 -8.02
N SER A 194 -36.50 32.53 -9.21
CA SER A 194 -36.68 31.10 -9.53
C SER A 194 -35.40 30.42 -9.98
N PHE A 195 -35.16 29.22 -9.44
CA PHE A 195 -34.06 28.35 -9.81
C PHE A 195 -34.59 27.06 -10.44
N ALA A 196 -34.09 26.76 -11.63
CA ALA A 196 -34.40 25.55 -12.37
C ALA A 196 -33.39 24.44 -12.05
N MET A 197 -33.85 23.40 -11.37
CA MET A 197 -33.03 22.22 -11.04
C MET A 197 -32.53 21.49 -12.30
N ASP A 198 -33.25 21.60 -13.42
CA ASP A 198 -32.84 21.08 -14.74
C ASP A 198 -31.75 21.91 -15.43
N MET A 199 -31.47 23.13 -14.95
CA MET A 199 -30.44 24.03 -15.49
C MET A 199 -29.15 24.04 -14.67
N ILE A 200 -29.04 23.21 -13.63
CA ILE A 200 -27.80 23.05 -12.86
C ILE A 200 -26.67 22.60 -13.82
N PRO A 201 -25.53 23.31 -13.87
CA PRO A 201 -24.43 22.97 -14.77
C PRO A 201 -23.74 21.67 -14.34
N ARG A 202 -23.36 20.84 -15.31
CA ARG A 202 -22.67 19.56 -15.07
C ARG A 202 -21.16 19.75 -14.88
N ILE A 203 -20.80 20.38 -13.77
CA ILE A 203 -19.41 20.60 -13.32
C ILE A 203 -19.12 19.79 -12.05
N SER A 204 -17.86 19.46 -11.77
CA SER A 204 -17.48 18.55 -10.67
C SER A 204 -18.06 18.96 -9.31
N ARG A 205 -18.03 20.25 -8.98
CA ARG A 205 -18.57 20.77 -7.71
C ARG A 205 -20.10 20.65 -7.60
N ALA A 206 -20.79 20.59 -8.74
CA ALA A 206 -22.24 20.61 -8.84
C ALA A 206 -22.89 19.22 -8.86
N GLN A 207 -22.10 18.16 -9.01
CA GLN A 207 -22.59 16.78 -9.05
C GLN A 207 -23.43 16.41 -7.82
N ALA A 208 -23.11 16.97 -6.64
CA ALA A 208 -23.83 16.70 -5.39
C ALA A 208 -25.30 17.16 -5.39
N PHE A 209 -25.67 18.07 -6.29
CA PHE A 209 -27.02 18.61 -6.43
C PHE A 209 -27.58 18.50 -7.86
N ASP A 210 -26.98 17.67 -8.72
CA ASP A 210 -27.54 17.33 -10.03
C ASP A 210 -28.76 16.41 -9.88
N ALA A 211 -29.95 17.01 -9.90
CA ALA A 211 -31.22 16.31 -9.79
C ALA A 211 -31.54 15.43 -11.00
N LEU A 212 -31.10 15.81 -12.21
CA LEU A 212 -31.35 15.04 -13.42
C LEU A 212 -30.60 13.71 -13.38
N SER A 213 -29.34 13.72 -12.92
CA SER A 213 -28.56 12.49 -12.74
C SER A 213 -29.19 11.57 -11.68
N SER A 214 -29.67 12.10 -10.56
CA SER A 214 -30.40 11.31 -9.55
C SER A 214 -31.66 10.65 -10.13
N MET A 215 -32.49 11.42 -10.85
CA MET A 215 -33.73 10.89 -11.43
C MET A 215 -33.45 9.89 -12.55
N ALA A 216 -32.44 10.13 -13.39
CA ALA A 216 -32.01 9.21 -14.43
C ALA A 216 -31.51 7.88 -13.85
N ASN A 217 -30.72 7.92 -12.77
CA ASN A 217 -30.25 6.73 -12.08
C ASN A 217 -31.43 5.88 -11.57
N ILE A 218 -32.41 6.51 -10.92
CA ILE A 218 -33.62 5.83 -10.44
C ILE A 218 -34.45 5.29 -11.61
N ALA A 219 -34.62 6.06 -12.69
CA ALA A 219 -35.35 5.63 -13.86
C ALA A 219 -34.72 4.39 -14.49
N GLY A 220 -33.38 4.33 -14.62
CA GLY A 220 -32.67 3.16 -15.13
C GLY A 220 -32.86 1.91 -14.27
N TYR A 221 -32.75 2.05 -12.94
CA TYR A 221 -33.03 0.97 -12.00
C TYR A 221 -34.49 0.49 -12.11
N LYS A 222 -35.44 1.43 -12.09
CA LYS A 222 -36.87 1.11 -12.15
C LYS A 222 -37.28 0.52 -13.49
N ALA A 223 -36.63 0.91 -14.60
CA ALA A 223 -36.84 0.33 -15.92
C ALA A 223 -36.60 -1.18 -15.92
N VAL A 224 -35.52 -1.64 -15.29
CA VAL A 224 -35.20 -3.06 -15.19
C VAL A 224 -36.23 -3.80 -14.34
N LEU A 225 -36.69 -3.19 -13.25
CA LEU A 225 -37.75 -3.79 -12.42
C LEU A 225 -39.08 -3.89 -13.16
N GLU A 226 -39.51 -2.84 -13.85
CA GLU A 226 -40.72 -2.87 -14.69
C GLU A 226 -40.57 -3.93 -15.79
N ALA A 227 -39.41 -3.99 -16.45
CA ALA A 227 -39.14 -5.03 -17.44
C ALA A 227 -39.26 -6.43 -16.84
N SER A 228 -38.71 -6.66 -15.63
CA SER A 228 -38.78 -7.95 -14.95
C SER A 228 -40.20 -8.34 -14.52
N ASN A 229 -41.04 -7.37 -14.17
CA ASN A 229 -42.42 -7.61 -13.77
C ASN A 229 -43.31 -8.02 -14.96
N HIS A 230 -42.96 -7.54 -16.15
CA HIS A 230 -43.67 -7.85 -17.39
C HIS A 230 -43.05 -9.00 -18.20
N PHE A 231 -41.82 -9.43 -17.86
CA PHE A 231 -41.13 -10.52 -18.54
C PHE A 231 -41.43 -11.87 -17.87
N GLY A 232 -42.00 -12.80 -18.63
CA GLY A 232 -42.50 -14.08 -18.10
C GLY A 232 -41.44 -15.14 -17.76
N ARG A 233 -40.14 -14.80 -17.72
CA ARG A 233 -39.04 -15.75 -17.49
C ARG A 233 -38.00 -15.18 -16.50
N PHE A 234 -37.16 -16.06 -15.95
CA PHE A 234 -36.08 -15.64 -15.05
C PHE A 234 -35.03 -14.78 -15.75
N PHE A 235 -34.51 -13.79 -15.04
CA PHE A 235 -33.32 -13.04 -15.46
C PHE A 235 -32.06 -13.90 -15.32
N THR A 236 -31.90 -14.56 -14.17
CA THR A 236 -30.77 -15.42 -13.86
C THR A 236 -30.87 -16.77 -14.58
N GLY A 237 -29.80 -17.17 -15.25
CA GLY A 237 -29.66 -18.53 -15.78
C GLY A 237 -29.39 -19.53 -14.65
N GLN A 238 -30.02 -20.70 -14.70
CA GLN A 238 -29.90 -21.73 -13.67
C GLN A 238 -29.82 -23.13 -14.30
N VAL A 239 -29.09 -24.03 -13.66
CA VAL A 239 -29.12 -25.46 -13.99
C VAL A 239 -29.85 -26.15 -12.85
N THR A 240 -30.97 -26.79 -13.16
CA THR A 240 -31.80 -27.50 -12.19
C THR A 240 -31.97 -28.95 -12.62
N ALA A 241 -32.53 -29.80 -11.75
CA ALA A 241 -32.90 -31.17 -12.12
C ALA A 241 -33.90 -31.21 -13.29
N ALA A 242 -34.71 -30.17 -13.48
CA ALA A 242 -35.67 -30.04 -14.58
C ALA A 242 -35.04 -29.49 -15.88
N GLY A 243 -33.74 -29.26 -15.92
CA GLY A 243 -33.01 -28.79 -17.09
C GLY A 243 -32.32 -27.44 -16.91
N LYS A 244 -31.64 -26.99 -17.97
CA LYS A 244 -30.91 -25.73 -18.02
C LYS A 244 -31.81 -24.61 -18.52
N ILE A 245 -32.00 -23.59 -17.69
CA ILE A 245 -32.71 -22.36 -18.04
C ILE A 245 -31.65 -21.32 -18.41
N PRO A 246 -31.61 -20.81 -19.65
CA PRO A 246 -30.64 -19.80 -20.04
C PRO A 246 -30.98 -18.45 -19.38
N PRO A 247 -29.96 -17.61 -19.09
CA PRO A 247 -30.19 -16.26 -18.59
C PRO A 247 -30.88 -15.38 -19.64
N CYS A 248 -31.61 -14.38 -19.15
CA CYS A 248 -32.18 -13.32 -19.98
C CYS A 248 -31.07 -12.50 -20.66
N LYS A 249 -31.31 -12.10 -21.92
CA LYS A 249 -30.46 -11.16 -22.64
C LYS A 249 -31.11 -9.77 -22.69
N VAL A 250 -30.39 -8.76 -22.20
CA VAL A 250 -30.85 -7.36 -22.16
C VAL A 250 -29.96 -6.50 -23.05
N LEU A 251 -30.57 -5.73 -23.95
CA LEU A 251 -29.91 -4.68 -24.71
C LEU A 251 -30.23 -3.31 -24.11
N VAL A 252 -29.21 -2.50 -23.85
CA VAL A 252 -29.37 -1.10 -23.40
C VAL A 252 -28.83 -0.16 -24.47
N ILE A 253 -29.70 0.71 -25.00
CA ILE A 253 -29.39 1.67 -26.05
C ILE A 253 -29.27 3.06 -25.44
N GLY A 254 -28.04 3.55 -25.36
CA GLY A 254 -27.63 4.75 -24.63
C GLY A 254 -27.00 4.39 -23.29
N ALA A 255 -25.74 4.77 -23.06
CA ALA A 255 -25.00 4.56 -21.82
C ALA A 255 -24.77 5.90 -21.09
N GLY A 256 -25.84 6.68 -20.97
CA GLY A 256 -25.93 7.78 -20.00
C GLY A 256 -26.16 7.25 -18.58
N VAL A 257 -26.47 8.15 -17.63
CA VAL A 257 -26.71 7.76 -16.22
C VAL A 257 -27.82 6.71 -16.07
N ALA A 258 -28.93 6.86 -16.79
CA ALA A 258 -30.03 5.89 -16.78
C ALA A 258 -29.61 4.54 -17.41
N GLY A 259 -28.92 4.58 -18.54
CA GLY A 259 -28.43 3.38 -19.22
C GLY A 259 -27.44 2.59 -18.37
N LEU A 260 -26.44 3.25 -17.78
CA LEU A 260 -25.48 2.61 -16.89
C LEU A 260 -26.16 2.02 -15.65
N SER A 261 -27.14 2.71 -15.07
CA SER A 261 -27.94 2.17 -13.96
C SER A 261 -28.73 0.93 -14.37
N ALA A 262 -29.35 0.94 -15.55
CA ALA A 262 -30.05 -0.22 -16.09
C ALA A 262 -29.08 -1.40 -16.34
N ILE A 263 -27.88 -1.13 -16.88
CA ILE A 263 -26.85 -2.14 -17.11
C ILE A 263 -26.43 -2.81 -15.79
N VAL A 264 -26.06 -2.02 -14.78
CA VAL A 264 -25.65 -2.55 -13.47
C VAL A 264 -26.76 -3.36 -12.83
N THR A 265 -28.00 -2.85 -12.89
CA THR A 265 -29.16 -3.50 -12.27
C THR A 265 -29.46 -4.84 -12.95
N ALA A 266 -29.54 -4.88 -14.28
CA ALA A 266 -29.80 -6.11 -15.02
C ALA A 266 -28.67 -7.15 -14.85
N ARG A 267 -27.40 -6.71 -14.82
CA ARG A 267 -26.25 -7.59 -14.53
C ARG A 267 -26.34 -8.21 -13.14
N ARG A 268 -26.65 -7.40 -12.13
CA ARG A 268 -26.83 -7.88 -10.74
C ARG A 268 -28.00 -8.84 -10.58
N MET A 269 -29.02 -8.71 -11.43
CA MET A 269 -30.13 -9.67 -11.54
C MET A 269 -29.79 -10.93 -12.35
N GLY A 270 -28.53 -11.11 -12.79
CA GLY A 270 -28.07 -12.34 -13.45
C GLY A 270 -28.27 -12.39 -14.96
N ALA A 271 -28.65 -11.28 -15.60
CA ALA A 271 -28.79 -11.21 -17.05
C ALA A 271 -27.44 -11.06 -17.78
N ILE A 272 -27.43 -11.46 -19.05
CA ILE A 272 -26.39 -11.08 -20.01
C ILE A 272 -26.80 -9.72 -20.56
N VAL A 273 -25.93 -8.72 -20.41
CA VAL A 273 -26.24 -7.34 -20.82
C VAL A 273 -25.30 -6.89 -21.93
N ARG A 274 -25.88 -6.34 -22.99
CA ARG A 274 -25.20 -5.69 -24.11
C ARG A 274 -25.53 -4.20 -24.07
N GLY A 275 -24.53 -3.35 -24.19
CA GLY A 275 -24.69 -1.90 -24.13
C GLY A 275 -24.19 -1.21 -25.39
N PHE A 276 -24.97 -0.26 -25.89
CA PHE A 276 -24.61 0.58 -27.03
C PHE A 276 -24.64 2.07 -26.64
N ASP A 277 -23.65 2.83 -27.10
CA ASP A 277 -23.65 4.30 -27.08
C ASP A 277 -22.78 4.79 -28.24
N THR A 278 -23.08 5.94 -28.80
CA THR A 278 -22.29 6.54 -29.89
C THR A 278 -20.96 7.13 -29.43
N ARG A 279 -20.76 7.28 -28.11
CA ARG A 279 -19.54 7.82 -27.49
C ARG A 279 -18.65 6.68 -26.98
N GLU A 280 -17.39 6.66 -27.41
CA GLU A 280 -16.44 5.61 -27.00
C GLU A 280 -16.19 5.60 -25.48
N ALA A 281 -16.09 6.78 -24.86
CA ALA A 281 -15.94 6.90 -23.41
C ALA A 281 -17.10 6.25 -22.62
N ALA A 282 -18.30 6.22 -23.19
CA ALA A 282 -19.44 5.56 -22.57
C ALA A 282 -19.38 4.03 -22.76
N LEU A 283 -18.86 3.54 -23.90
CA LEU A 283 -18.62 2.11 -24.12
C LEU A 283 -17.52 1.54 -23.21
N GLU A 284 -16.47 2.30 -22.91
CA GLU A 284 -15.48 1.93 -21.87
C GLU A 284 -16.16 1.75 -20.50
N GLN A 285 -17.12 2.63 -20.17
CA GLN A 285 -17.91 2.49 -18.93
C GLN A 285 -18.79 1.24 -18.96
N VAL A 286 -19.47 0.94 -20.08
CA VAL A 286 -20.23 -0.31 -20.26
C VAL A 286 -19.35 -1.52 -19.98
N GLN A 287 -18.14 -1.56 -20.54
CA GLN A 287 -17.20 -2.67 -20.35
C GLN A 287 -16.72 -2.78 -18.90
N SER A 288 -16.44 -1.65 -18.25
CA SER A 288 -16.01 -1.62 -16.84
C SER A 288 -17.06 -2.18 -15.87
N LEU A 289 -18.34 -2.14 -16.27
CA LEU A 289 -19.47 -2.70 -15.52
C LEU A 289 -19.73 -4.18 -15.86
N GLY A 290 -18.87 -4.78 -16.70
CA GLY A 290 -18.94 -6.18 -17.09
C GLY A 290 -20.07 -6.50 -18.07
N ALA A 291 -20.56 -5.51 -18.83
CA ALA A 291 -21.47 -5.70 -19.95
C ALA A 291 -20.70 -5.69 -21.29
N GLU A 292 -21.28 -6.29 -22.32
CA GLU A 292 -20.69 -6.36 -23.66
C GLU A 292 -20.91 -5.03 -24.41
N PRO A 293 -19.87 -4.23 -24.71
CA PRO A 293 -20.01 -3.04 -25.53
C PRO A 293 -20.18 -3.46 -27.00
N ILE A 294 -21.34 -3.14 -27.59
CA ILE A 294 -21.58 -3.39 -29.01
C ILE A 294 -21.24 -2.14 -29.84
N ARG A 295 -20.65 -2.34 -31.02
CA ARG A 295 -20.18 -1.27 -31.92
C ARG A 295 -20.84 -1.39 -33.29
N VAL A 296 -21.01 -0.25 -33.95
CA VAL A 296 -21.42 -0.20 -35.36
C VAL A 296 -20.17 -0.42 -36.22
N ASP A 297 -20.31 -1.16 -37.32
CA ASP A 297 -19.26 -1.38 -38.32
C ASP A 297 -19.10 -0.14 -39.24
N PHE A 298 -18.88 1.02 -38.62
CA PHE A 298 -18.71 2.33 -39.26
C PHE A 298 -18.05 3.30 -38.27
N GLU A 299 -16.82 3.73 -38.56
CA GLU A 299 -16.08 4.64 -37.67
C GLU A 299 -16.50 6.11 -37.88
N GLU A 300 -17.33 6.61 -36.97
CA GLU A 300 -17.63 8.04 -36.82
C GLU A 300 -17.62 8.41 -35.33
N SER A 301 -16.93 9.48 -34.95
CA SER A 301 -16.96 9.96 -33.56
C SER A 301 -18.32 10.56 -33.22
N GLY A 302 -19.02 9.97 -32.24
CA GLY A 302 -20.27 10.49 -31.69
C GLY A 302 -20.12 11.55 -30.60
N GLU A 303 -18.89 11.98 -30.28
CA GLU A 303 -18.64 12.99 -29.26
C GLU A 303 -19.17 14.38 -29.68
N GLY A 304 -20.00 14.97 -28.82
CA GLY A 304 -20.47 16.34 -28.92
C GLY A 304 -19.93 17.22 -27.78
N GLY A 305 -20.21 18.53 -27.86
CA GLY A 305 -19.88 19.46 -26.79
C GLY A 305 -20.61 19.13 -25.49
N GLY A 306 -19.94 19.25 -24.34
CA GLY A 306 -20.61 19.06 -23.05
C GLY A 306 -20.65 17.62 -22.52
N GLY A 307 -19.98 16.67 -23.16
CA GLY A 307 -20.11 15.23 -22.86
C GLY A 307 -21.40 14.61 -23.41
N TYR A 308 -22.16 15.35 -24.22
CA TYR A 308 -23.35 14.87 -24.92
C TYR A 308 -23.00 14.27 -26.28
N ALA A 309 -23.89 13.43 -26.81
CA ALA A 309 -23.77 12.93 -28.18
C ALA A 309 -24.15 14.02 -29.20
N LYS A 310 -23.52 14.01 -30.37
CA LYS A 310 -23.96 14.78 -31.54
C LYS A 310 -24.92 13.95 -32.41
N VAL A 311 -25.57 14.60 -33.38
CA VAL A 311 -26.34 13.87 -34.41
C VAL A 311 -25.35 13.22 -35.39
N MET A 312 -25.51 11.93 -35.64
CA MET A 312 -24.66 11.13 -36.51
C MET A 312 -25.02 11.29 -37.99
N SER A 313 -24.12 10.88 -38.90
CA SER A 313 -24.39 10.82 -40.34
C SER A 313 -25.52 9.85 -40.69
N LYS A 314 -26.11 9.99 -41.88
CA LYS A 314 -27.19 9.09 -42.33
C LYS A 314 -26.69 7.66 -42.47
N GLU A 315 -25.47 7.51 -42.95
CA GLU A 315 -24.77 6.25 -43.18
C GLU A 315 -24.51 5.53 -41.85
N PHE A 316 -24.09 6.27 -40.81
CA PHE A 316 -23.97 5.73 -39.45
C PHE A 316 -25.32 5.27 -38.91
N ILE A 317 -26.37 6.06 -39.06
CA ILE A 317 -27.72 5.71 -38.59
C ILE A 317 -28.23 4.45 -39.31
N GLU A 318 -27.99 4.30 -40.61
CA GLU A 318 -28.38 3.08 -41.34
C GLU A 318 -27.67 1.83 -40.79
N ALA A 319 -26.37 1.92 -40.53
CA ALA A 319 -25.59 0.85 -39.94
C ALA A 319 -25.98 0.56 -38.47
N GLU A 320 -26.30 1.60 -37.69
CA GLU A 320 -26.84 1.52 -36.33
C GLU A 320 -28.20 0.79 -36.31
N MET A 321 -29.12 1.15 -37.20
CA MET A 321 -30.43 0.51 -37.32
C MET A 321 -30.30 -0.96 -37.73
N LYS A 322 -29.37 -1.29 -38.63
CA LYS A 322 -29.06 -2.68 -39.01
C LYS A 322 -28.55 -3.48 -37.81
N LEU A 323 -27.67 -2.90 -36.99
CA LEU A 323 -27.18 -3.52 -35.76
C LEU A 323 -28.34 -3.79 -34.78
N PHE A 324 -29.21 -2.81 -34.55
CA PHE A 324 -30.35 -2.98 -33.64
C PHE A 324 -31.33 -4.04 -34.13
N HIS A 325 -31.58 -4.14 -35.44
CA HIS A 325 -32.41 -5.21 -36.00
C HIS A 325 -31.81 -6.59 -35.74
N GLN A 326 -30.50 -6.74 -35.93
CA GLN A 326 -29.80 -7.99 -35.64
C GLN A 326 -29.87 -8.36 -34.15
N GLN A 327 -29.69 -7.38 -33.26
CA GLN A 327 -29.77 -7.61 -31.81
C GLN A 327 -31.21 -7.93 -31.36
N ALA A 328 -32.22 -7.25 -31.89
CA ALA A 328 -33.64 -7.42 -31.53
C ALA A 328 -34.13 -8.87 -31.71
N LYS A 329 -33.61 -9.60 -32.70
CA LYS A 329 -33.92 -11.02 -32.94
C LYS A 329 -33.47 -11.94 -31.81
N GLU A 330 -32.42 -11.57 -31.08
CA GLU A 330 -31.80 -12.43 -30.07
C GLU A 330 -32.12 -12.03 -28.63
N VAL A 331 -32.24 -10.74 -28.36
CA VAL A 331 -32.42 -10.24 -26.99
C VAL A 331 -33.85 -10.39 -26.53
N ASP A 332 -34.03 -10.54 -25.21
CA ASP A 332 -35.36 -10.71 -24.63
C ASP A 332 -35.94 -9.37 -24.15
N ILE A 333 -35.07 -8.45 -23.73
CA ILE A 333 -35.43 -7.12 -23.23
C ILE A 333 -34.61 -6.03 -23.92
N ILE A 334 -35.25 -4.92 -24.31
CA ILE A 334 -34.58 -3.72 -24.81
C ILE A 334 -34.93 -2.53 -23.90
N ILE A 335 -33.93 -1.80 -23.45
CA ILE A 335 -34.11 -0.54 -22.69
C ILE A 335 -33.48 0.59 -23.50
N THR A 336 -34.30 1.56 -23.93
CA THR A 336 -33.84 2.69 -24.73
C THR A 336 -33.78 3.96 -23.91
N THR A 337 -32.65 4.66 -23.96
CA THR A 337 -32.42 5.91 -23.21
C THR A 337 -31.80 7.01 -24.10
N ALA A 338 -31.90 6.88 -25.42
CA ALA A 338 -31.28 7.81 -26.35
C ALA A 338 -32.08 9.11 -26.40
N LEU A 339 -31.56 10.15 -25.76
CA LEU A 339 -32.22 11.45 -25.67
C LEU A 339 -31.20 12.59 -25.85
N ILE A 340 -31.47 13.47 -26.82
CA ILE A 340 -30.71 14.69 -27.05
C ILE A 340 -31.52 15.86 -26.50
N PRO A 341 -31.00 16.63 -25.52
CA PRO A 341 -31.72 17.77 -24.95
C PRO A 341 -32.20 18.76 -26.01
N GLY A 342 -33.49 19.13 -25.95
CA GLY A 342 -34.10 20.11 -26.86
C GLY A 342 -34.48 19.57 -28.25
N LYS A 343 -34.30 18.27 -28.51
CA LYS A 343 -34.75 17.61 -29.74
C LYS A 343 -35.70 16.45 -29.42
N PRO A 344 -36.59 16.08 -30.36
CA PRO A 344 -37.34 14.84 -30.25
C PRO A 344 -36.40 13.63 -30.13
N ALA A 345 -36.82 12.60 -29.40
CA ALA A 345 -36.10 11.35 -29.30
C ALA A 345 -35.98 10.68 -30.69
N PRO A 346 -34.79 10.16 -31.07
CA PRO A 346 -34.63 9.46 -32.33
C PRO A 346 -35.40 8.14 -32.30
N ARG A 347 -36.08 7.79 -33.41
CA ARG A 347 -36.77 6.50 -33.56
C ARG A 347 -35.76 5.42 -33.93
N LEU A 348 -35.34 4.63 -32.96
CA LEU A 348 -34.29 3.62 -33.08
C LEU A 348 -34.83 2.18 -33.18
N ILE A 349 -36.05 1.93 -32.69
CA ILE A 349 -36.70 0.61 -32.76
C ILE A 349 -37.98 0.71 -33.58
N THR A 350 -38.00 0.07 -34.75
CA THR A 350 -39.12 0.11 -35.72
C THR A 350 -40.12 -1.02 -35.49
N ASP A 351 -41.34 -0.86 -36.02
CA ASP A 351 -42.39 -1.90 -36.01
C ASP A 351 -41.88 -3.26 -36.52
N GLU A 352 -41.04 -3.24 -37.57
CA GLU A 352 -40.42 -4.43 -38.17
C GLU A 352 -39.47 -5.12 -37.18
N MET A 353 -38.64 -4.36 -36.46
CA MET A 353 -37.75 -4.92 -35.44
C MET A 353 -38.53 -5.53 -34.29
N ILE A 354 -39.64 -4.90 -33.88
CA ILE A 354 -40.53 -5.40 -32.81
C ILE A 354 -41.20 -6.71 -33.24
N ALA A 355 -41.65 -6.80 -34.49
CA ALA A 355 -42.26 -8.02 -35.02
C ALA A 355 -41.30 -9.22 -35.07
N ASP A 356 -40.00 -8.95 -35.21
CA ASP A 356 -38.93 -9.96 -35.22
C ASP A 356 -38.44 -10.36 -33.81
N MET A 357 -38.89 -9.68 -32.75
CA MET A 357 -38.58 -10.08 -31.37
C MET A 357 -39.34 -11.35 -30.96
N LYS A 358 -38.84 -12.02 -29.92
CA LYS A 358 -39.50 -13.20 -29.37
C LYS A 358 -40.84 -12.82 -28.69
N PRO A 359 -41.89 -13.65 -28.80
CA PRO A 359 -43.09 -13.49 -28.00
C PRO A 359 -42.77 -13.47 -26.50
N GLY A 360 -43.39 -12.54 -25.77
CA GLY A 360 -43.16 -12.29 -24.35
C GLY A 360 -41.98 -11.35 -24.05
N SER A 361 -41.29 -10.83 -25.07
CA SER A 361 -40.24 -9.82 -24.90
C SER A 361 -40.77 -8.50 -24.34
N VAL A 362 -39.88 -7.71 -23.73
CA VAL A 362 -40.23 -6.42 -23.13
C VAL A 362 -39.33 -5.30 -23.65
N ILE A 363 -39.92 -4.18 -24.01
CA ILE A 363 -39.21 -2.95 -24.36
C ILE A 363 -39.58 -1.87 -23.35
N VAL A 364 -38.58 -1.19 -22.78
CA VAL A 364 -38.80 -0.05 -21.87
C VAL A 364 -38.21 1.20 -22.50
N ASP A 365 -39.08 2.15 -22.84
CA ASP A 365 -38.70 3.38 -23.53
C ASP A 365 -38.60 4.56 -22.56
N LEU A 366 -37.38 4.84 -22.08
CA LEU A 366 -37.13 5.95 -21.15
C LEU A 366 -37.19 7.32 -21.82
N ALA A 367 -37.29 7.38 -23.15
CA ALA A 367 -37.41 8.62 -23.89
C ALA A 367 -38.86 8.96 -24.27
N ALA A 368 -39.86 8.24 -23.72
CA ALA A 368 -41.28 8.41 -24.05
C ALA A 368 -41.79 9.86 -23.89
N GLU A 369 -41.31 10.61 -22.89
CA GLU A 369 -41.70 12.01 -22.66
C GLU A 369 -41.27 12.95 -23.81
N ALA A 370 -40.22 12.60 -24.54
CA ALA A 370 -39.70 13.36 -25.67
C ALA A 370 -40.06 12.76 -27.04
N GLY A 371 -41.10 11.93 -27.09
CA GLY A 371 -41.61 11.28 -28.31
C GLY A 371 -41.34 9.77 -28.38
N GLY A 372 -40.36 9.26 -27.62
CA GLY A 372 -40.00 7.84 -27.56
C GLY A 372 -39.00 7.39 -28.62
N ASN A 373 -38.10 6.46 -28.24
CA ASN A 373 -37.19 5.81 -29.19
C ASN A 373 -37.87 4.69 -29.97
N VAL A 374 -39.01 4.19 -29.51
CA VAL A 374 -39.71 3.06 -30.11
C VAL A 374 -40.93 3.57 -30.87
N SER A 375 -41.07 3.16 -32.12
CA SER A 375 -42.16 3.54 -33.05
C SER A 375 -43.58 3.40 -32.48
N LEU A 376 -43.85 2.32 -31.74
CA LEU A 376 -45.14 2.03 -31.12
C LEU A 376 -45.34 2.60 -29.71
N THR A 377 -44.39 3.39 -29.17
CA THR A 377 -44.50 3.97 -27.83
C THR A 377 -45.69 4.93 -27.75
N LYS A 378 -46.54 4.71 -26.73
CA LYS A 378 -47.54 5.68 -26.27
C LYS A 378 -47.13 6.18 -24.88
N ALA A 379 -46.91 7.49 -24.76
CA ALA A 379 -46.47 8.09 -23.51
C ALA A 379 -47.48 7.83 -22.37
N GLY A 380 -47.00 7.28 -21.26
CA GLY A 380 -47.79 6.96 -20.07
C GLY A 380 -48.47 5.58 -20.09
N GLU A 381 -48.44 4.85 -21.20
CA GLU A 381 -49.15 3.59 -21.38
C GLU A 381 -48.21 2.39 -21.60
N ILE A 382 -48.75 1.18 -21.42
CA ILE A 382 -48.12 -0.05 -21.91
C ILE A 382 -48.88 -0.50 -23.16
N VAL A 383 -48.16 -0.65 -24.27
CA VAL A 383 -48.71 -1.16 -25.54
C VAL A 383 -48.25 -2.60 -25.72
N THR A 384 -49.15 -3.50 -26.11
CA THR A 384 -48.77 -4.89 -26.45
C THR A 384 -49.04 -5.13 -27.93
N LYS A 385 -48.02 -5.60 -28.66
CA LYS A 385 -48.12 -5.95 -30.08
C LYS A 385 -47.26 -7.17 -30.36
N ASN A 386 -47.82 -8.17 -31.06
CA ASN A 386 -47.15 -9.45 -31.35
C ASN A 386 -46.55 -10.11 -30.08
N ASP A 387 -47.29 -10.05 -28.97
CA ASP A 387 -46.86 -10.49 -27.64
C ASP A 387 -45.59 -9.82 -27.07
N VAL A 388 -45.17 -8.68 -27.63
CA VAL A 388 -44.12 -7.84 -27.06
C VAL A 388 -44.76 -6.70 -26.26
N HIS A 389 -44.33 -6.54 -25.00
CA HIS A 389 -44.80 -5.46 -24.13
C HIS A 389 -43.90 -4.23 -24.27
N ILE A 390 -44.48 -3.08 -24.57
CA ILE A 390 -43.78 -1.81 -24.78
C ILE A 390 -44.20 -0.84 -23.69
N ILE A 391 -43.30 -0.60 -22.74
CA ILE A 391 -43.53 0.23 -21.56
C ILE A 391 -43.08 1.66 -21.86
N GLY A 392 -44.05 2.57 -22.00
CA GLY A 392 -43.84 3.98 -22.32
C GLY A 392 -44.08 4.93 -21.14
N TYR A 393 -43.90 4.48 -19.89
CA TYR A 393 -44.14 5.31 -18.71
C TYR A 393 -43.24 6.56 -18.68
N THR A 394 -43.84 7.72 -18.41
CA THR A 394 -43.15 9.01 -18.30
C THR A 394 -42.87 9.43 -16.86
N ASP A 395 -43.25 8.60 -15.88
CA ASP A 395 -43.25 8.88 -14.46
C ASP A 395 -42.44 7.84 -13.65
N LEU A 396 -41.44 7.18 -14.26
CA LEU A 396 -40.67 6.11 -13.62
C LEU A 396 -40.06 6.49 -12.25
N PRO A 397 -39.45 7.68 -12.05
CA PRO A 397 -39.04 8.10 -10.72
C PRO A 397 -40.19 8.22 -9.70
N SER A 398 -41.40 8.57 -10.15
CA SER A 398 -42.60 8.63 -9.30
C SER A 398 -43.07 7.25 -8.85
N ARG A 399 -42.72 6.20 -9.60
CA ARG A 399 -43.00 4.79 -9.24
C ARG A 399 -42.00 4.21 -8.23
N LEU A 400 -40.99 4.98 -7.85
CA LEU A 400 -40.06 4.69 -6.74
C LEU A 400 -39.99 5.91 -5.80
N PRO A 401 -41.13 6.40 -5.28
CA PRO A 401 -41.27 7.78 -4.82
C PRO A 401 -40.43 8.09 -3.58
N THR A 402 -40.33 7.17 -2.61
CA THR A 402 -39.53 7.37 -1.39
C THR A 402 -38.06 7.63 -1.68
N GLN A 403 -37.45 6.82 -2.56
CA GLN A 403 -36.04 6.97 -2.93
C GLN A 403 -35.82 8.23 -3.78
N SER A 404 -36.75 8.51 -4.70
CA SER A 404 -36.72 9.72 -5.52
C SER A 404 -36.79 10.99 -4.68
N SER A 405 -37.74 11.06 -3.75
CA SER A 405 -37.91 12.18 -2.81
C SER A 405 -36.70 12.34 -1.89
N THR A 406 -36.07 11.23 -1.50
CA THR A 406 -34.85 11.24 -0.69
C THR A 406 -33.66 11.83 -1.46
N LEU A 407 -33.39 11.35 -2.68
CA LEU A 407 -32.26 11.84 -3.48
C LEU A 407 -32.49 13.26 -3.99
N TYR A 408 -33.69 13.56 -4.48
CA TYR A 408 -34.07 14.92 -4.88
C TYR A 408 -34.00 15.88 -3.69
N GLY A 409 -34.52 15.46 -2.54
CA GLY A 409 -34.42 16.19 -1.26
C GLY A 409 -32.98 16.52 -0.87
N ASN A 410 -32.08 15.55 -1.02
CA ASN A 410 -30.65 15.78 -0.80
C ASN A 410 -30.06 16.78 -1.81
N ASN A 411 -30.44 16.69 -3.09
CA ASN A 411 -29.94 17.60 -4.12
C ASN A 411 -30.42 19.03 -3.87
N ILE A 412 -31.73 19.24 -3.73
CA ILE A 412 -32.32 20.57 -3.55
C ILE A 412 -31.87 21.21 -2.23
N THR A 413 -31.73 20.42 -1.16
CA THR A 413 -31.23 20.92 0.14
C THR A 413 -29.76 21.32 0.06
N LYS A 414 -28.91 20.52 -0.60
CA LYS A 414 -27.49 20.86 -0.79
C LYS A 414 -27.33 22.08 -1.69
N PHE A 415 -28.14 22.20 -2.73
CA PHE A 415 -28.15 23.39 -3.59
C PHE A 415 -28.57 24.64 -2.80
N LEU A 416 -29.68 24.57 -2.06
CA LEU A 416 -30.12 25.66 -1.19
C LEU A 416 -29.04 26.09 -0.20
N LEU A 417 -28.39 25.13 0.46
CA LEU A 417 -27.32 25.40 1.43
C LEU A 417 -25.99 25.83 0.79
N SER A 418 -25.80 25.61 -0.52
CA SER A 418 -24.61 26.09 -1.25
C SER A 418 -24.65 27.61 -1.47
N MET A 419 -25.84 28.21 -1.47
CA MET A 419 -26.09 29.66 -1.55
C MET A 419 -25.93 30.37 -0.20
N GLU A 420 -24.96 29.93 0.61
CA GLU A 420 -24.67 30.54 1.91
C GLU A 420 -23.85 31.82 1.74
N GLY A 421 -24.34 32.92 2.31
CA GLY A 421 -23.72 34.25 2.28
C GLY A 421 -22.40 34.35 3.07
N ALA A 422 -21.73 35.50 2.96
CA ALA A 422 -20.39 35.71 3.54
C ALA A 422 -20.31 35.50 5.06
N GLU A 423 -21.36 35.88 5.79
CA GLU A 423 -21.41 35.83 7.26
C GLU A 423 -21.74 34.44 7.81
N GLY A 424 -22.01 33.45 6.94
CA GLY A 424 -22.52 32.14 7.32
C GLY A 424 -23.98 32.20 7.81
N LYS A 425 -24.68 31.06 7.77
CA LYS A 425 -26.09 30.93 8.22
C LYS A 425 -27.08 31.95 7.60
N SER A 426 -26.81 32.40 6.39
CA SER A 426 -27.66 33.33 5.63
C SER A 426 -27.81 32.85 4.19
N PHE A 427 -28.98 33.11 3.60
CA PHE A 427 -29.27 32.85 2.20
C PHE A 427 -28.91 34.08 1.35
N ALA A 428 -28.03 33.90 0.37
CA ALA A 428 -27.63 34.98 -0.54
C ALA A 428 -27.52 34.46 -1.99
N VAL A 429 -28.07 35.22 -2.93
CA VAL A 429 -27.97 34.92 -4.36
C VAL A 429 -26.73 35.62 -4.92
N ASP A 430 -25.67 34.84 -5.18
CA ASP A 430 -24.46 35.34 -5.83
C ASP A 430 -24.48 35.03 -7.33
N LEU A 431 -24.67 36.05 -8.17
CA LEU A 431 -24.68 35.88 -9.63
C LEU A 431 -23.28 35.64 -10.23
N ASN A 432 -22.21 35.78 -9.44
CA ASN A 432 -20.86 35.39 -9.86
C ASN A 432 -20.59 33.89 -9.66
N ASP A 433 -21.42 33.23 -8.84
CA ASP A 433 -21.36 31.79 -8.68
C ASP A 433 -21.89 31.10 -9.94
N GLU A 434 -21.03 30.34 -10.63
CA GLU A 434 -21.35 29.68 -11.89
C GLU A 434 -22.56 28.71 -11.81
N VAL A 435 -22.81 28.12 -10.64
CA VAL A 435 -23.93 27.19 -10.44
C VAL A 435 -25.22 27.98 -10.24
N VAL A 436 -25.18 28.99 -9.37
CA VAL A 436 -26.32 29.89 -9.12
C VAL A 436 -26.70 30.57 -10.43
N ARG A 437 -25.73 31.13 -11.15
CA ARG A 437 -25.96 31.79 -12.43
C ARG A 437 -26.45 30.84 -13.52
N GLY A 438 -25.97 29.61 -13.52
CA GLY A 438 -26.38 28.57 -14.47
C GLY A 438 -27.84 28.12 -14.27
N SER A 439 -28.30 28.07 -13.01
CA SER A 439 -29.61 27.54 -12.64
C SER A 439 -30.71 28.59 -12.47
N ILE A 440 -30.35 29.86 -12.21
CA ILE A 440 -31.33 30.94 -12.02
C ILE A 440 -32.03 31.33 -13.32
N VAL A 441 -33.36 31.47 -13.28
CA VAL A 441 -34.21 31.81 -14.43
C VAL A 441 -34.81 33.21 -14.27
N THR A 442 -35.40 33.50 -13.13
CA THR A 442 -35.91 34.83 -12.78
C THR A 442 -35.24 35.32 -11.50
N HIS A 443 -34.95 36.62 -11.42
CA HIS A 443 -34.37 37.25 -10.24
C HIS A 443 -35.09 38.58 -9.96
N ASN A 444 -35.77 38.68 -8.82
CA ASN A 444 -36.55 39.85 -8.39
C ASN A 444 -37.48 40.39 -9.49
N GLY A 445 -38.17 39.48 -10.20
CA GLY A 445 -39.10 39.80 -11.28
C GLY A 445 -38.48 40.13 -12.64
N SER A 446 -37.14 40.06 -12.77
CA SER A 446 -36.47 40.15 -14.07
C SER A 446 -36.13 38.76 -14.61
N ILE A 447 -36.43 38.50 -15.88
CA ILE A 447 -36.00 37.27 -16.56
C ILE A 447 -34.51 37.42 -16.90
N LEU A 448 -33.69 36.47 -16.46
CA LEU A 448 -32.26 36.46 -16.76
C LEU A 448 -32.00 35.64 -18.04
N PRO A 449 -31.10 36.09 -18.93
CA PRO A 449 -30.70 35.29 -20.08
C PRO A 449 -30.13 33.94 -19.63
N THR A 450 -30.48 32.87 -20.32
CA THR A 450 -29.91 31.54 -20.06
C THR A 450 -28.39 31.59 -20.20
N ALA A 451 -27.67 31.22 -19.13
CA ALA A 451 -26.21 31.17 -19.19
C ALA A 451 -25.77 30.08 -20.19
N PRO A 452 -24.75 30.34 -21.04
CA PRO A 452 -24.19 29.29 -21.87
C PRO A 452 -23.64 28.18 -20.95
N ARG A 453 -23.99 26.92 -21.26
CA ARG A 453 -23.49 25.78 -20.49
C ARG A 453 -21.96 25.76 -20.57
N PRO A 454 -21.25 25.79 -19.44
CA PRO A 454 -19.80 25.62 -19.44
C PRO A 454 -19.49 24.30 -20.15
N ILE A 455 -18.57 24.33 -21.13
CA ILE A 455 -18.03 23.10 -21.68
C ILE A 455 -17.28 22.45 -20.51
N PRO A 456 -17.64 21.23 -20.08
CA PRO A 456 -16.87 20.50 -19.10
C PRO A 456 -15.42 20.52 -19.57
N PRO A 457 -14.43 20.75 -18.68
CA PRO A 457 -13.06 20.51 -19.06
C PRO A 457 -13.00 19.11 -19.69
N PRO A 458 -12.27 18.94 -20.81
CA PRO A 458 -12.07 17.61 -21.36
C PRO A 458 -11.68 16.68 -20.20
N PRO A 459 -12.23 15.45 -20.13
CA PRO A 459 -11.83 14.50 -19.09
C PRO A 459 -10.32 14.60 -18.99
N PRO A 460 -9.75 14.85 -17.79
CA PRO A 460 -8.34 15.15 -17.64
C PRO A 460 -7.63 14.13 -18.49
N ALA A 461 -6.96 14.61 -19.55
CA ALA A 461 -6.32 13.73 -20.51
C ALA A 461 -5.58 12.76 -19.62
N LYS A 462 -5.91 11.44 -19.72
CA LYS A 462 -5.24 10.39 -18.93
C LYS A 462 -3.83 10.89 -18.86
N PRO A 463 -3.30 11.26 -17.66
CA PRO A 463 -1.96 11.83 -17.60
C PRO A 463 -1.20 10.92 -18.50
N LYS A 464 -0.63 11.47 -19.59
CA LYS A 464 0.28 10.67 -20.39
C LYS A 464 1.17 10.16 -19.31
N VAL A 465 1.06 8.87 -19.02
CA VAL A 465 2.16 8.18 -18.42
C VAL A 465 3.15 8.48 -19.51
N ASP A 466 4.00 9.48 -19.26
CA ASP A 466 5.19 9.63 -20.01
C ASP A 466 5.83 8.27 -19.76
N ASP A 467 5.57 7.32 -20.64
CA ASP A 467 6.33 6.08 -20.77
C ASP A 467 7.78 6.44 -21.16
N LYS A 468 8.06 7.74 -21.34
CA LYS A 468 9.37 8.38 -21.21
C LYS A 468 9.85 8.52 -19.76
N ALA A 469 9.19 7.93 -18.76
CA ALA A 469 9.83 7.51 -17.52
C ALA A 469 10.84 6.45 -17.90
N THR A 470 12.02 6.91 -18.33
CA THR A 470 13.23 6.16 -18.67
C THR A 470 12.93 4.67 -18.77
N GLN A 471 12.27 4.23 -19.85
CA GLN A 471 12.20 2.81 -20.15
C GLN A 471 13.65 2.37 -20.14
N THR A 472 14.05 1.71 -19.07
CA THR A 472 15.28 0.96 -19.04
C THR A 472 15.06 -0.01 -20.17
N LEU A 473 15.69 0.25 -21.33
CA LEU A 473 15.57 -0.60 -22.51
C LEU A 473 15.70 -2.03 -21.98
N GLU A 474 14.64 -2.81 -22.10
CA GLU A 474 14.62 -4.14 -21.50
C GLU A 474 15.87 -4.87 -21.98
N ILE A 475 16.61 -5.43 -21.03
CA ILE A 475 17.85 -6.14 -21.33
C ILE A 475 17.51 -7.17 -22.40
N THR A 476 18.12 -7.04 -23.58
CA THR A 476 17.82 -7.97 -24.68
C THR A 476 18.11 -9.40 -24.23
N PRO A 477 17.39 -10.42 -24.76
CA PRO A 477 17.68 -11.82 -24.41
C PRO A 477 19.16 -12.19 -24.58
N TRP A 478 19.84 -11.62 -25.57
CA TRP A 478 21.28 -11.75 -25.76
C TRP A 478 22.10 -11.15 -24.62
N GLN A 479 21.83 -9.90 -24.21
CA GLN A 479 22.53 -9.25 -23.10
C GLN A 479 22.31 -10.01 -21.78
N LYS A 480 21.07 -10.46 -21.51
CA LYS A 480 20.75 -11.25 -20.31
C LYS A 480 21.54 -12.56 -20.31
N THR A 481 21.48 -13.32 -21.40
CA THR A 481 22.23 -14.57 -21.54
C THR A 481 23.74 -14.33 -21.45
N THR A 482 24.24 -13.25 -22.05
CA THR A 482 25.68 -12.90 -21.97
C THR A 482 26.10 -12.57 -20.55
N GLN A 483 25.29 -11.84 -19.78
CA GLN A 483 25.55 -11.55 -18.37
C GLN A 483 25.52 -12.84 -17.54
N GLU A 484 24.54 -13.72 -17.73
CA GLU A 484 24.44 -15.01 -17.03
C GLU A 484 25.64 -15.91 -17.34
N VAL A 485 26.02 -16.04 -18.62
CA VAL A 485 27.20 -16.81 -19.04
C VAL A 485 28.48 -16.19 -18.50
N ALA A 486 28.61 -14.85 -18.48
CA ALA A 486 29.78 -14.18 -17.93
C ALA A 486 29.90 -14.41 -16.41
N VAL A 487 28.79 -14.33 -15.66
CA VAL A 487 28.77 -14.61 -14.22
C VAL A 487 29.10 -16.08 -13.96
N ALA A 488 28.50 -17.02 -14.70
CA ALA A 488 28.80 -18.45 -14.57
C ALA A 488 30.27 -18.76 -14.91
N THR A 489 30.79 -18.20 -16.01
CA THR A 489 32.19 -18.36 -16.42
C THR A 489 33.15 -17.78 -15.40
N GLY A 490 32.84 -16.59 -14.85
CA GLY A 490 33.62 -15.98 -13.78
C GLY A 490 33.62 -16.83 -12.50
N GLY A 491 32.48 -17.40 -12.12
CA GLY A 491 32.36 -18.31 -10.97
C GLY A 491 33.16 -19.60 -11.17
N LEU A 492 33.01 -20.27 -12.31
CA LEU A 492 33.74 -21.49 -12.64
C LEU A 492 35.25 -21.25 -12.73
N GLY A 493 35.66 -20.18 -13.41
CA GLY A 493 37.07 -19.76 -13.50
C GLY A 493 37.66 -19.40 -12.14
N GLY A 494 36.89 -18.72 -11.29
CA GLY A 494 37.29 -18.40 -9.92
C GLY A 494 37.52 -19.65 -9.05
N LEU A 495 36.63 -20.65 -9.14
CA LEU A 495 36.80 -21.92 -8.43
C LEU A 495 38.02 -22.71 -8.91
N LEU A 496 38.27 -22.75 -10.21
CA LEU A 496 39.47 -23.37 -10.77
C LEU A 496 40.76 -22.66 -10.31
N ALA A 497 40.76 -21.33 -10.30
CA ALA A 497 41.88 -20.53 -9.81
C ALA A 497 42.12 -20.77 -8.31
N LEU A 498 41.07 -20.80 -7.49
CA LEU A 498 41.17 -21.14 -6.07
C LEU A 498 41.75 -22.54 -5.87
N GLY A 499 41.26 -23.55 -6.60
CA GLY A 499 41.78 -24.91 -6.52
C GLY A 499 43.26 -25.03 -6.91
N LYS A 500 43.73 -24.21 -7.86
CA LYS A 500 45.15 -24.15 -8.25
C LYS A 500 46.03 -23.47 -7.19
N LEU A 501 45.50 -22.48 -6.48
CA LEU A 501 46.26 -21.62 -5.57
C LEU A 501 46.21 -22.07 -4.10
N THR A 502 45.43 -23.10 -3.77
CA THR A 502 45.16 -23.50 -2.38
C THR A 502 45.31 -25.01 -2.16
N SER A 503 45.18 -25.46 -0.91
CA SER A 503 45.35 -26.86 -0.52
C SER A 503 44.07 -27.70 -0.64
N PRO A 504 44.16 -29.04 -0.71
CA PRO A 504 42.99 -29.92 -0.66
C PRO A 504 42.11 -29.72 0.58
N ILE A 505 42.74 -29.46 1.73
CA ILE A 505 42.04 -29.19 3.01
C ILE A 505 41.24 -27.89 2.92
N PHE A 506 41.87 -26.81 2.42
CA PHE A 506 41.18 -25.55 2.19
C PHE A 506 39.99 -25.74 1.24
N MET A 507 40.17 -26.48 0.14
CA MET A 507 39.09 -26.76 -0.80
C MET A 507 37.97 -27.61 -0.20
N SER A 508 38.28 -28.51 0.73
CA SER A 508 37.26 -29.25 1.51
C SER A 508 36.40 -28.32 2.37
N ASN A 509 37.02 -27.31 3.01
CA ASN A 509 36.29 -26.28 3.76
C ASN A 509 35.44 -25.41 2.81
N ILE A 510 35.96 -25.01 1.66
CA ILE A 510 35.19 -24.25 0.66
C ILE A 510 34.02 -25.06 0.09
N PHE A 511 34.20 -26.36 -0.12
CA PHE A 511 33.14 -27.27 -0.52
C PHE A 511 32.03 -27.33 0.55
N THR A 512 32.41 -27.49 1.82
CA THR A 512 31.49 -27.45 2.96
C THR A 512 30.76 -26.11 3.05
N PHE A 513 31.48 -24.99 2.93
CA PHE A 513 30.91 -23.65 2.88
C PHE A 513 29.86 -23.50 1.77
N GLY A 514 30.16 -23.98 0.55
CA GLY A 514 29.28 -23.91 -0.60
C GLY A 514 28.00 -24.72 -0.43
N LEU A 515 28.11 -25.99 0.02
CA LEU A 515 26.94 -26.83 0.28
C LEU A 515 26.09 -26.29 1.43
N ALA A 516 26.71 -25.93 2.54
CA ALA A 516 26.02 -25.33 3.69
C ALA A 516 25.32 -24.01 3.30
N GLY A 517 25.94 -23.22 2.42
CA GLY A 517 25.37 -21.97 1.92
C GLY A 517 24.14 -22.21 1.05
N LEU A 518 24.16 -23.22 0.17
CA LEU A 518 23.00 -23.61 -0.64
C LEU A 518 21.85 -24.14 0.22
N VAL A 519 22.16 -24.96 1.23
CA VAL A 519 21.16 -25.46 2.20
C VAL A 519 20.58 -24.29 2.99
N GLY A 520 21.43 -23.39 3.48
CA GLY A 520 21.02 -22.19 4.20
C GLY A 520 20.16 -21.26 3.35
N TYR A 521 20.48 -21.08 2.07
CA TYR A 521 19.67 -20.32 1.13
C TYR A 521 18.24 -20.86 1.05
N ARG A 522 18.09 -22.18 0.88
CA ARG A 522 16.77 -22.83 0.83
C ARG A 522 16.05 -22.79 2.17
N ALA A 523 16.76 -23.01 3.27
CA ALA A 523 16.17 -23.01 4.61
C ALA A 523 15.61 -21.63 4.99
N VAL A 524 16.34 -20.55 4.68
CA VAL A 524 15.96 -19.18 5.04
C VAL A 524 14.81 -18.66 4.17
N TRP A 525 14.82 -18.93 2.86
CA TRP A 525 13.68 -18.58 2.00
C TRP A 525 12.38 -19.31 2.38
N GLY A 526 12.49 -20.45 3.06
CA GLY A 526 11.34 -21.17 3.59
C GLY A 526 10.84 -20.67 4.95
N VAL A 527 11.51 -19.70 5.58
CA VAL A 527 11.09 -19.13 6.88
C VAL A 527 9.89 -18.21 6.66
N GLN A 528 8.90 -18.29 7.55
CA GLN A 528 7.72 -17.46 7.41
C GLN A 528 8.05 -15.99 7.74
N PRO A 529 7.62 -14.98 6.94
CA PRO A 529 8.03 -13.58 7.14
C PRO A 529 7.77 -13.02 8.54
N ALA A 530 6.64 -13.40 9.15
CA ALA A 530 6.29 -13.08 10.53
C ALA A 530 7.33 -13.55 11.57
N LEU A 531 8.18 -14.53 11.22
CA LEU A 531 9.21 -15.13 12.07
C LEU A 531 10.63 -14.65 11.73
N HIS A 532 10.80 -13.62 10.89
CA HIS A 532 12.14 -13.06 10.59
C HIS A 532 12.85 -12.48 11.83
N SER A 533 12.12 -11.89 12.78
CA SER A 533 12.70 -11.43 14.06
C SER A 533 13.21 -12.61 14.91
N PRO A 534 12.41 -13.67 15.17
CA PRO A 534 12.90 -14.93 15.71
C PRO A 534 14.09 -15.54 14.97
N LEU A 535 14.10 -15.51 13.64
CA LEU A 535 15.21 -16.02 12.83
C LEU A 535 16.52 -15.29 13.18
N MET A 536 16.52 -13.96 13.21
CA MET A 536 17.71 -13.19 13.58
C MET A 536 18.21 -13.52 15.00
N SER A 537 17.28 -13.73 15.94
CA SER A 537 17.63 -14.11 17.31
C SER A 537 18.23 -15.52 17.39
N VAL A 538 17.68 -16.49 16.65
CA VAL A 538 18.22 -17.86 16.55
C VAL A 538 19.61 -17.84 15.91
N THR A 539 19.79 -17.15 14.79
CA THR A 539 21.10 -17.07 14.14
C THR A 539 22.14 -16.43 15.05
N ASN A 540 21.75 -15.41 15.83
CA ASN A 540 22.62 -14.82 16.83
C ASN A 540 22.96 -15.82 17.97
N ALA A 541 21.99 -16.60 18.45
CA ALA A 541 22.25 -17.64 19.46
C ALA A 541 23.25 -18.70 18.95
N ILE A 542 23.02 -19.19 17.73
CA ILE A 542 23.85 -20.19 17.07
C ILE A 542 25.25 -19.63 16.77
N SER A 543 25.36 -18.35 16.40
CA SER A 543 26.65 -17.68 16.16
C SER A 543 27.57 -17.66 17.40
N GLY A 544 27.01 -17.87 18.60
CA GLY A 544 27.78 -18.10 19.82
C GLY A 544 28.74 -19.30 19.74
N MET A 545 28.64 -20.16 18.72
CA MET A 545 29.66 -21.17 18.44
C MET A 545 31.03 -20.61 18.05
N VAL A 546 31.16 -19.29 17.86
CA VAL A 546 32.46 -18.58 17.81
C VAL A 546 33.36 -18.94 19.01
N GLY A 547 32.75 -19.30 20.14
CA GLY A 547 33.48 -19.75 21.32
C GLY A 547 34.32 -21.02 21.10
N VAL A 548 33.95 -21.87 20.13
CA VAL A 548 34.70 -23.09 19.80
C VAL A 548 36.14 -22.76 19.43
N GLY A 549 36.40 -21.69 18.67
CA GLY A 549 37.77 -21.27 18.39
C GLY A 549 38.53 -20.77 19.61
N GLY A 550 37.81 -20.24 20.61
CA GLY A 550 38.36 -19.94 21.92
C GLY A 550 38.83 -21.20 22.65
N PHE A 551 38.16 -22.35 22.48
CA PHE A 551 38.52 -23.60 23.17
C PHE A 551 39.93 -24.07 22.77
N PHE A 552 40.27 -23.98 21.48
CA PHE A 552 41.60 -24.33 20.96
C PHE A 552 42.73 -23.42 21.46
N LEU A 553 42.39 -22.29 22.11
CA LEU A 553 43.36 -21.35 22.68
C LEU A 553 43.49 -21.47 24.21
N MET A 554 42.51 -22.07 24.88
CA MET A 554 42.50 -22.14 26.33
C MET A 554 43.63 -23.02 26.89
N GLY A 555 44.16 -22.64 28.04
CA GLY A 555 45.27 -23.32 28.70
C GLY A 555 45.75 -22.54 29.93
N GLY A 556 46.85 -22.99 30.55
CA GLY A 556 47.43 -22.34 31.75
C GLY A 556 46.87 -22.82 33.09
N GLY A 557 45.96 -23.80 33.08
CA GLY A 557 45.31 -24.33 34.29
C GLY A 557 44.07 -23.53 34.65
N TYR A 558 43.97 -23.05 35.89
CA TYR A 558 42.81 -22.26 36.36
C TYR A 558 42.76 -20.84 35.76
N PHE A 559 43.94 -20.29 35.41
CA PHE A 559 44.08 -18.95 34.86
C PHE A 559 44.94 -19.03 33.58
N PRO A 560 44.69 -18.16 32.59
CA PRO A 560 45.50 -18.13 31.38
C PRO A 560 46.93 -17.69 31.71
N GLY A 561 47.93 -18.40 31.17
CA GLY A 561 49.35 -18.09 31.36
C GLY A 561 49.96 -17.25 30.24
N THR A 562 49.29 -17.15 29.09
CA THR A 562 49.77 -16.40 27.91
C THR A 562 48.68 -15.48 27.35
N ILE A 563 49.08 -14.52 26.52
CA ILE A 563 48.13 -13.62 25.83
C ILE A 563 47.14 -14.41 24.96
N PRO A 564 47.55 -15.38 24.10
CA PRO A 564 46.61 -16.23 23.37
C PRO A 564 45.59 -16.93 24.26
N GLN A 565 46.02 -17.49 25.40
CA GLN A 565 45.13 -18.15 26.36
C GLN A 565 44.13 -17.19 26.99
N PHE A 566 44.57 -15.96 27.30
CA PHE A 566 43.69 -14.91 27.81
C PHE A 566 42.64 -14.50 26.78
N LEU A 567 43.04 -14.28 25.52
CA LEU A 567 42.13 -13.95 24.42
C LEU A 567 41.12 -15.08 24.17
N GLY A 568 41.56 -16.34 24.23
CA GLY A 568 40.69 -17.52 24.17
C GLY A 568 39.66 -17.54 25.30
N ALA A 569 40.10 -17.36 26.54
CA ALA A 569 39.22 -17.30 27.72
C ALA A 569 38.16 -16.20 27.62
N VAL A 570 38.54 -15.00 27.17
CA VAL A 570 37.59 -13.89 26.96
C VAL A 570 36.62 -14.21 25.83
N SER A 571 37.08 -14.79 24.72
CA SER A 571 36.21 -15.22 23.62
C SER A 571 35.14 -16.21 24.09
N VAL A 572 35.50 -17.20 24.92
CA VAL A 572 34.53 -18.16 25.49
C VAL A 572 33.48 -17.46 26.34
N ALA A 573 33.88 -16.56 27.23
CA ALA A 573 32.92 -15.82 28.05
C ALA A 573 31.93 -15.02 27.18
N LEU A 574 32.43 -14.32 26.16
CA LEU A 574 31.62 -13.55 25.21
C LEU A 574 30.67 -14.44 24.39
N ALA A 575 31.18 -15.57 23.89
CA ALA A 575 30.41 -16.55 23.13
C ALA A 575 29.19 -17.06 23.92
N PHE A 576 29.37 -17.41 25.20
CA PHE A 576 28.28 -17.91 26.04
C PHE A 576 27.26 -16.83 26.46
N VAL A 577 27.63 -15.55 26.47
CA VAL A 577 26.66 -14.44 26.54
C VAL A 577 25.68 -14.52 25.37
N ASN A 578 26.19 -14.77 24.17
CA ASN A 578 25.38 -14.85 22.96
C ASN A 578 24.54 -16.12 22.88
N VAL A 579 25.10 -17.28 23.20
CA VAL A 579 24.35 -18.55 23.22
C VAL A 579 23.13 -18.43 24.13
N SER A 580 23.35 -18.11 25.40
CA SER A 580 22.29 -18.04 26.40
C SER A 580 21.31 -16.90 26.11
N GLY A 581 21.82 -15.69 25.85
CA GLY A 581 20.99 -14.53 25.56
C GLY A 581 20.11 -14.74 24.33
N GLY A 582 20.68 -15.24 23.23
CA GLY A 582 19.95 -15.47 21.98
C GLY A 582 18.85 -16.53 22.11
N PHE A 583 19.11 -17.67 22.77
CA PHE A 583 18.08 -18.70 22.94
C PHE A 583 16.96 -18.28 23.89
N VAL A 584 17.28 -17.55 24.98
CA VAL A 584 16.26 -17.00 25.89
C VAL A 584 15.37 -15.99 25.16
N ILE A 585 15.97 -15.07 24.41
CA ILE A 585 15.23 -14.06 23.63
C ILE A 585 14.34 -14.74 22.58
N THR A 586 14.89 -15.72 21.85
CA THR A 586 14.13 -16.46 20.84
C THR A 586 12.93 -17.16 21.46
N LYS A 587 13.14 -17.91 22.55
CA LYS A 587 12.06 -18.61 23.24
C LYS A 587 10.94 -17.65 23.63
N ARG A 588 11.28 -16.52 24.25
CA ARG A 588 10.30 -15.50 24.65
C ARG A 588 9.49 -14.98 23.48
N MET A 589 10.12 -14.70 22.34
CA MET A 589 9.39 -14.26 21.14
C MET A 589 8.46 -15.35 20.60
N LEU A 590 8.93 -16.59 20.52
CA LEU A 590 8.14 -17.70 19.99
C LEU A 590 6.96 -18.08 20.89
N ASP A 591 7.11 -17.90 22.21
CA ASP A 591 6.05 -18.12 23.17
C ASP A 591 4.94 -17.04 23.06
N MET A 592 5.25 -15.83 22.57
CA MET A 592 4.24 -14.78 22.31
C MET A 592 3.29 -15.15 21.16
N PHE A 593 3.73 -15.98 20.21
CA PHE A 593 2.89 -16.45 19.10
C PHE A 593 1.97 -17.61 19.50
N LYS A 594 2.11 -18.15 20.72
CA LYS A 594 1.25 -19.24 21.19
C LYS A 594 -0.14 -18.70 21.53
N ARG A 595 -1.17 -19.30 20.93
CA ARG A 595 -2.55 -18.93 21.23
C ARG A 595 -3.02 -19.62 22.51
N PRO A 596 -3.93 -19.01 23.29
CA PRO A 596 -4.58 -19.67 24.42
C PRO A 596 -5.35 -20.94 24.02
N THR A 597 -5.79 -21.02 22.77
CA THR A 597 -6.55 -22.14 22.20
C THR A 597 -5.68 -23.22 21.55
N ASP A 598 -4.36 -23.03 21.45
CA ASP A 598 -3.48 -24.04 20.90
C ASP A 598 -3.40 -25.27 21.84
N PRO A 599 -3.27 -26.50 21.29
CA PRO A 599 -3.07 -27.70 22.09
C PRO A 599 -1.85 -27.60 23.03
N PRO A 600 -1.84 -28.34 24.15
CA PRO A 600 -0.68 -28.39 25.02
C PRO A 600 0.53 -28.97 24.27
N GLU A 601 1.70 -28.36 24.49
CA GLU A 601 2.95 -28.79 23.88
C GLU A 601 3.90 -29.37 24.93
N TYR A 602 4.58 -30.44 24.57
CA TYR A 602 5.44 -31.21 25.46
C TYR A 602 6.92 -31.03 25.11
N GLY A 603 7.37 -29.77 25.03
CA GLY A 603 8.74 -29.43 24.62
C GLY A 603 9.84 -30.08 25.46
N TYR A 604 9.57 -30.41 26.73
CA TYR A 604 10.52 -31.09 27.61
C TYR A 604 10.90 -32.50 27.14
N LEU A 605 10.08 -33.16 26.30
CA LEU A 605 10.39 -34.49 25.77
C LEU A 605 11.64 -34.47 24.87
N TRP A 606 12.00 -33.31 24.31
CA TRP A 606 13.25 -33.15 23.55
C TRP A 606 14.51 -33.21 24.43
N SER A 607 14.37 -33.21 25.76
CA SER A 607 15.48 -33.55 26.67
C SER A 607 15.88 -35.03 26.58
N ILE A 608 14.98 -35.92 26.12
CA ILE A 608 15.27 -37.35 25.95
C ILE A 608 16.36 -37.57 24.90
N PRO A 609 16.20 -37.15 23.61
CA PRO A 609 17.28 -37.32 22.63
C PRO A 609 18.55 -36.56 23.03
N ALA A 610 18.43 -35.42 23.73
CA ALA A 610 19.58 -34.68 24.24
C ALA A 610 20.39 -35.49 25.27
N GLY A 611 19.70 -36.06 26.27
CA GLY A 611 20.31 -36.84 27.34
C GLY A 611 20.88 -38.17 26.83
N VAL A 612 20.12 -38.87 25.96
CA VAL A 612 20.56 -40.13 25.36
C VAL A 612 21.79 -39.92 24.49
N PHE A 613 21.77 -38.95 23.58
CA PHE A 613 22.92 -38.65 22.73
C PHE A 613 24.12 -38.18 23.56
N GLY A 614 23.91 -37.23 24.48
CA GLY A 614 24.99 -36.70 25.32
C GLY A 614 25.65 -37.78 26.19
N ALA A 615 24.86 -38.63 26.83
CA ALA A 615 25.39 -39.75 27.63
C ALA A 615 26.14 -40.77 26.76
N ALA A 616 25.59 -41.14 25.60
CA ALA A 616 26.26 -42.04 24.66
C ALA A 616 27.56 -41.45 24.12
N PHE A 617 27.58 -40.15 23.81
CA PHE A 617 28.75 -39.43 23.32
C PHE A 617 29.87 -39.41 24.36
N VAL A 618 29.55 -39.06 25.62
CA VAL A 618 30.50 -39.05 26.73
C VAL A 618 30.99 -40.47 27.05
N ALA A 619 30.09 -41.45 27.11
CA ALA A 619 30.47 -42.85 27.35
C ALA A 619 31.41 -43.40 26.26
N SER A 620 31.17 -43.02 25.00
CA SER A 620 32.04 -43.41 23.88
C SER A 620 33.44 -42.78 24.00
N GLY A 621 33.53 -41.54 24.49
CA GLY A 621 34.82 -40.89 24.76
C GLY A 621 35.59 -41.48 25.95
N LEU A 622 34.88 -41.98 26.99
CA LEU A 622 35.50 -42.59 28.18
C LEU A 622 35.91 -44.06 27.98
N GLY A 623 35.32 -44.75 26.99
CA GLY A 623 35.43 -46.21 26.83
C GLY A 623 36.75 -46.75 26.28
N GLY A 624 37.78 -45.92 26.07
CA GLY A 624 39.12 -46.36 25.64
C GLY A 624 39.23 -46.94 24.22
N LEU A 625 38.11 -47.08 23.50
CA LEU A 625 38.10 -47.28 22.05
C LEU A 625 38.39 -45.92 21.40
N ALA A 626 39.58 -45.76 20.82
CA ALA A 626 39.92 -44.58 20.02
C ALA A 626 38.99 -44.52 18.80
N ILE A 627 37.91 -43.75 18.90
CA ILE A 627 37.04 -43.44 17.77
C ILE A 627 37.48 -42.07 17.26
N ASP A 628 38.54 -42.05 16.43
CA ASP A 628 39.08 -40.82 15.83
C ASP A 628 38.00 -39.97 15.11
N GLY A 629 36.89 -40.60 14.70
CA GLY A 629 35.74 -39.95 14.06
C GLY A 629 34.67 -39.38 15.00
N LEU A 630 34.77 -39.53 16.33
CA LEU A 630 33.71 -39.13 17.27
C LEU A 630 33.44 -37.62 17.27
N PRO A 631 34.45 -36.72 17.31
CA PRO A 631 34.22 -35.27 17.19
C PRO A 631 33.57 -34.90 15.85
N THR A 632 34.01 -35.51 14.75
CA THR A 632 33.46 -35.26 13.41
C THR A 632 32.00 -35.68 13.30
N ALA A 633 31.62 -36.82 13.89
CA ALA A 633 30.23 -37.25 13.98
C ALA A 633 29.39 -36.25 14.79
N GLY A 634 29.92 -35.75 15.90
CA GLY A 634 29.29 -34.70 16.70
C GLY A 634 29.09 -33.40 15.90
N TYR A 635 30.09 -32.95 15.13
CA TYR A 635 30.00 -31.79 14.25
C TYR A 635 28.94 -31.93 13.16
N LEU A 636 28.82 -33.12 12.56
CA LEU A 636 27.77 -33.41 11.58
C LEU A 636 26.37 -33.31 12.22
N VAL A 637 26.17 -33.97 13.37
CA VAL A 637 24.89 -33.93 14.09
C VAL A 637 24.53 -32.51 14.51
N SER A 638 25.50 -31.77 15.07
CA SER A 638 25.34 -30.36 15.44
C SER A 638 24.92 -29.50 14.24
N SER A 639 25.61 -29.65 13.10
CA SER A 639 25.32 -28.93 11.86
C SER A 639 23.90 -29.19 11.36
N LEU A 640 23.47 -30.46 11.32
CA LEU A 640 22.13 -30.85 10.91
C LEU A 640 21.05 -30.27 11.83
N LEU A 641 21.29 -30.27 13.15
CA LEU A 641 20.39 -29.69 14.14
C LEU A 641 20.29 -28.16 14.00
N CYS A 642 21.41 -27.47 13.73
CA CYS A 642 21.42 -26.03 13.46
C CYS A 642 20.68 -25.66 12.17
N ILE A 643 20.82 -26.47 11.10
CA ILE A 643 20.04 -26.30 9.87
C ILE A 643 18.55 -26.51 10.15
N ALA A 644 18.20 -27.60 10.85
CA ALA A 644 16.82 -27.92 11.22
C ALA A 644 16.21 -26.88 12.16
N SER A 645 17.02 -26.18 12.95
CA SER A 645 16.60 -25.04 13.76
C SER A 645 16.00 -23.95 12.88
N ILE A 646 16.71 -23.52 11.84
CA ILE A 646 16.25 -22.49 10.90
C ILE A 646 15.05 -22.99 10.09
N SER A 647 15.13 -24.20 9.53
CA SER A 647 14.00 -24.79 8.80
C SER A 647 12.74 -24.94 9.66
N GLY A 648 12.90 -25.09 10.97
CA GLY A 648 11.79 -25.14 11.93
C GLY A 648 10.99 -23.83 12.01
N LEU A 649 11.54 -22.70 11.57
CA LEU A 649 10.84 -21.41 11.51
C LEU A 649 10.00 -21.23 10.23
N SER A 650 9.84 -22.28 9.42
CA SER A 650 8.96 -22.27 8.24
C SER A 650 7.47 -22.16 8.58
N SER A 651 7.09 -22.42 9.83
CA SER A 651 5.74 -22.19 10.33
C SER A 651 5.75 -21.86 11.82
N GLN A 652 4.73 -21.15 12.27
CA GLN A 652 4.51 -20.78 13.67
C GLN A 652 4.33 -22.02 14.56
N ALA A 653 3.76 -23.10 14.01
CA ALA A 653 3.57 -24.36 14.72
C ALA A 653 4.89 -25.11 14.97
N SER A 654 5.82 -25.09 14.01
CA SER A 654 7.13 -25.75 14.15
C SER A 654 8.20 -24.89 14.81
N ALA A 655 7.99 -23.57 14.93
CA ALA A 655 9.03 -22.62 15.32
C ALA A 655 9.68 -22.93 16.69
N ARG A 656 8.87 -23.31 17.70
CA ARG A 656 9.36 -23.67 19.04
C ARG A 656 10.24 -24.93 19.01
N ARG A 657 9.85 -25.93 18.21
CA ARG A 657 10.69 -27.11 17.95
C ARG A 657 12.00 -26.69 17.27
N GLY A 658 11.95 -25.78 16.30
CA GLY A 658 13.15 -25.21 15.67
C GLY A 658 14.14 -24.67 16.71
N ASN A 659 13.68 -23.80 17.62
CA ASN A 659 14.51 -23.25 18.68
C ASN A 659 15.13 -24.33 19.59
N ILE A 660 14.38 -25.39 19.92
CA ILE A 660 14.89 -26.53 20.69
C ILE A 660 15.99 -27.26 19.93
N LEU A 661 15.79 -27.55 18.65
CA LEU A 661 16.82 -28.18 17.80
C LEU A 661 18.08 -27.32 17.72
N GLY A 662 17.95 -25.99 17.67
CA GLY A 662 19.09 -25.08 17.74
C GLY A 662 19.87 -25.21 19.05
N MET A 663 19.18 -25.26 20.19
CA MET A 663 19.83 -25.47 21.50
C MET A 663 20.58 -26.81 21.54
N LEU A 664 19.97 -27.88 21.03
CA LEU A 664 20.61 -29.19 20.94
C LEU A 664 21.82 -29.16 20.00
N GLY A 665 21.71 -28.48 18.86
CA GLY A 665 22.81 -28.33 17.90
C GLY A 665 24.03 -27.65 18.53
N VAL A 666 23.83 -26.52 19.22
CA VAL A 666 24.92 -25.82 19.91
C VAL A 666 25.49 -26.68 21.05
N ALA A 667 24.65 -27.33 21.85
CA ALA A 667 25.12 -28.21 22.93
C ALA A 667 25.98 -29.38 22.41
N VAL A 668 25.54 -30.05 21.35
CA VAL A 668 26.29 -31.13 20.70
C VAL A 668 27.59 -30.61 20.09
N GLY A 669 27.58 -29.43 19.47
CA GLY A 669 28.77 -28.81 18.88
C GLY A 669 29.83 -28.48 19.93
N VAL A 670 29.40 -27.91 21.08
CA VAL A 670 30.29 -27.64 22.21
C VAL A 670 30.86 -28.93 22.79
N LEU A 671 30.03 -29.96 23.02
CA LEU A 671 30.49 -31.27 23.51
C LEU A 671 31.50 -31.91 22.55
N ALA A 672 31.24 -31.87 21.25
CA ALA A 672 32.14 -32.41 20.23
C ALA A 672 33.49 -31.66 20.21
N ALA A 673 33.46 -30.34 20.30
CA ALA A 673 34.68 -29.53 20.36
C ALA A 673 35.49 -29.75 21.65
N LEU A 674 34.84 -29.95 22.79
CA LEU A 674 35.53 -30.31 24.03
C LEU A 674 36.14 -31.71 23.94
N SER A 675 35.49 -32.66 23.27
CA SER A 675 36.01 -34.02 23.11
C SER A 675 37.23 -34.11 22.19
N SER A 676 37.43 -33.13 21.31
CA SER A 676 38.65 -33.02 20.49
C SER A 676 39.83 -32.39 21.23
N LEU A 677 39.67 -32.03 22.51
CA LEU A 677 40.66 -31.30 23.29
C LEU A 677 41.02 -32.05 24.58
N ASP A 678 42.33 -32.20 24.82
CA ASP A 678 42.85 -32.81 26.06
C ASP A 678 42.99 -31.78 27.19
N PHE A 679 41.86 -31.22 27.64
CA PHE A 679 41.87 -30.27 28.74
C PHE A 679 42.27 -30.91 30.07
N SER A 680 43.25 -30.30 30.75
CA SER A 680 43.49 -30.58 32.16
C SER A 680 42.22 -30.31 32.99
N PRO A 681 41.99 -31.00 34.13
CA PRO A 681 40.85 -30.72 35.00
C PRO A 681 40.73 -29.25 35.40
N GLN A 682 41.87 -28.56 35.57
CA GLN A 682 41.94 -27.14 35.88
C GLN A 682 41.45 -26.27 34.72
N THR A 683 41.87 -26.55 33.49
CA THR A 683 41.42 -25.83 32.29
C THR A 683 39.95 -26.12 31.94
N LEU A 684 39.49 -27.35 32.16
CA LEU A 684 38.07 -27.68 32.05
C LEU A 684 37.23 -26.91 33.08
N THR A 685 37.75 -26.76 34.31
CA THR A 685 37.12 -25.92 35.35
C THR A 685 37.09 -24.45 34.94
N GLN A 686 38.20 -23.93 34.38
CA GLN A 686 38.28 -22.58 33.82
C GLN A 686 37.20 -22.36 32.74
N PHE A 687 37.07 -23.29 31.79
CA PHE A 687 36.02 -23.26 30.77
C PHE A 687 34.62 -23.23 31.41
N GLY A 688 34.34 -24.14 32.35
CA GLY A 688 33.05 -24.24 33.02
C GLY A 688 32.64 -22.94 33.72
N ILE A 689 33.59 -22.29 34.41
CA ILE A 689 33.36 -20.99 35.07
C ILE A 689 33.06 -19.90 34.04
N LEU A 690 33.85 -19.78 32.98
CA LEU A 690 33.66 -18.74 31.95
C LEU A 690 32.36 -18.93 31.18
N ALA A 691 32.05 -20.17 30.81
CA ALA A 691 30.79 -20.53 30.16
C ALA A 691 29.59 -20.23 31.06
N ALA A 692 29.69 -20.52 32.37
CA ALA A 692 28.64 -20.20 33.34
C ALA A 692 28.46 -18.69 33.52
N LEU A 693 29.54 -17.93 33.68
CA LEU A 693 29.49 -16.46 33.82
C LEU A 693 28.89 -15.80 32.57
N GLY A 694 29.37 -16.19 31.38
CA GLY A 694 28.81 -15.74 30.12
C GLY A 694 27.34 -16.12 29.98
N GLY A 695 27.00 -17.37 30.27
CA GLY A 695 25.64 -17.90 30.20
C GLY A 695 24.67 -17.19 31.14
N ILE A 696 25.07 -16.90 32.38
CA ILE A 696 24.28 -16.13 33.35
C ILE A 696 24.09 -14.69 32.88
N ALA A 697 25.15 -14.03 32.41
CA ALA A 697 25.07 -12.67 31.90
C ALA A 697 24.14 -12.59 30.67
N GLY A 698 24.27 -13.53 29.72
CA GLY A 698 23.41 -13.65 28.56
C GLY A 698 21.94 -13.88 28.93
N ALA A 699 21.67 -14.81 29.84
CA ALA A 699 20.33 -15.08 30.34
C ALA A 699 19.72 -13.84 31.02
N ALA A 700 20.48 -13.16 31.88
CA ALA A 700 20.04 -11.94 32.55
C ALA A 700 19.66 -10.83 31.55
N ILE A 701 20.45 -10.65 30.49
CA ILE A 701 20.11 -9.72 29.39
C ILE A 701 18.82 -10.18 28.69
N GLY A 702 18.73 -11.46 28.34
CA GLY A 702 17.60 -12.04 27.63
C GLY A 702 16.28 -12.01 28.41
N PHE A 703 16.30 -12.12 29.74
CA PHE A 703 15.10 -12.01 30.57
C PHE A 703 14.62 -10.56 30.78
N ARG A 704 15.53 -9.59 30.75
CA ARG A 704 15.19 -8.17 31.01
C ARG A 704 14.71 -7.40 29.78
N ILE A 705 14.95 -7.91 28.58
CA ILE A 705 14.61 -7.19 27.35
C ILE A 705 13.09 -7.12 27.12
N THR A 706 12.62 -6.03 26.51
CA THR A 706 11.25 -5.87 26.00
C THR A 706 11.23 -6.07 24.47
N PRO A 707 10.13 -6.53 23.86
CA PRO A 707 10.02 -6.63 22.40
C PRO A 707 10.29 -5.33 21.65
N THR A 708 9.97 -4.18 22.25
CA THR A 708 10.30 -2.87 21.70
C THR A 708 11.80 -2.56 21.68
N SER A 709 12.58 -3.15 22.59
CA SER A 709 14.04 -2.96 22.68
C SER A 709 14.84 -4.08 21.99
N LEU A 710 14.16 -5.00 21.33
CA LEU A 710 14.76 -6.11 20.62
C LEU A 710 15.78 -5.69 19.55
N PRO A 711 15.50 -4.72 18.66
CA PRO A 711 16.43 -4.37 17.58
C PRO A 711 17.81 -3.96 18.09
N GLN A 712 17.87 -3.10 19.11
CA GLN A 712 19.14 -2.63 19.65
C GLN A 712 19.89 -3.75 20.38
N THR A 713 19.21 -4.62 21.12
CA THR A 713 19.91 -5.71 21.83
C THR A 713 20.45 -6.76 20.85
N VAL A 714 19.71 -7.07 19.79
CA VAL A 714 20.22 -7.95 18.72
C VAL A 714 21.48 -7.34 18.10
N ALA A 715 21.50 -6.04 17.80
CA ALA A 715 22.71 -5.36 17.36
C ALA A 715 23.84 -5.47 18.40
N ALA A 716 23.57 -5.25 19.69
CA ALA A 716 24.58 -5.42 20.74
C ALA A 716 25.14 -6.85 20.80
N LEU A 717 24.32 -7.88 20.66
CA LEU A 717 24.80 -9.27 20.67
C LEU A 717 25.67 -9.59 19.44
N HIS A 718 25.36 -9.05 18.25
CA HIS A 718 26.26 -9.23 17.09
C HIS A 718 27.66 -8.63 17.32
N SER A 719 27.74 -7.54 18.09
CA SER A 719 29.04 -6.95 18.44
C SER A 719 29.91 -7.92 19.24
N VAL A 720 29.30 -8.67 20.15
CA VAL A 720 29.98 -9.66 21.00
C VAL A 720 30.58 -10.78 20.15
N VAL A 721 29.87 -11.25 19.12
CA VAL A 721 30.40 -12.24 18.15
C VAL A 721 31.59 -11.69 17.40
N GLY A 722 31.46 -10.47 16.86
CA GLY A 722 32.53 -9.83 16.09
C GLY A 722 33.81 -9.67 16.92
N LEU A 723 33.67 -9.28 18.19
CA LEU A 723 34.81 -9.14 19.09
C LEU A 723 35.42 -10.50 19.48
N ALA A 724 34.60 -11.52 19.73
CA ALA A 724 35.07 -12.88 19.99
C ALA A 724 35.90 -13.40 18.81
N ALA A 725 35.41 -13.24 17.57
CA ALA A 725 36.12 -13.64 16.36
C ALA A 725 37.47 -12.90 16.16
N VAL A 726 37.53 -11.61 16.54
CA VAL A 726 38.79 -10.84 16.55
C VAL A 726 39.78 -11.47 17.54
N PHE A 727 39.33 -11.77 18.76
CA PHE A 727 40.19 -12.35 19.80
C PHE A 727 40.68 -13.75 19.44
N THR A 728 39.83 -14.60 18.87
CA THR A 728 40.24 -15.96 18.44
C THR A 728 41.21 -15.90 17.28
N SER A 729 40.95 -15.06 16.27
CA SER A 729 41.83 -14.89 15.12
C SER A 729 43.22 -14.36 15.52
N ILE A 730 43.28 -13.38 16.44
CA ILE A 730 44.56 -12.87 16.97
C ILE A 730 45.26 -13.93 17.81
N GLY A 731 44.54 -14.55 18.75
CA GLY A 731 45.10 -15.54 19.66
C GLY A 731 45.70 -16.74 18.92
N LEU A 732 45.03 -17.23 17.87
CA LEU A 732 45.49 -18.40 17.12
C LEU A 732 46.79 -18.14 16.37
N VAL A 733 46.89 -16.99 15.69
CA VAL A 733 48.12 -16.62 14.99
C VAL A 733 49.25 -16.44 15.99
N LEU A 734 49.03 -15.74 17.11
CA LEU A 734 50.09 -15.51 18.09
C LEU A 734 50.54 -16.79 18.82
N GLY A 735 49.64 -17.76 18.98
CA GLY A 735 49.95 -19.06 19.57
C GLY A 735 50.75 -19.99 18.64
N HIS A 736 50.62 -19.83 17.32
CA HIS A 736 51.14 -20.79 16.34
C HIS A 736 51.90 -20.15 15.16
N VAL A 737 52.45 -18.95 15.34
CA VAL A 737 53.07 -18.15 14.26
C VAL A 737 54.23 -18.84 13.52
N ASN A 738 54.85 -19.85 14.13
CA ASN A 738 55.97 -20.58 13.54
C ASN A 738 55.52 -21.71 12.60
N ASP A 739 54.31 -22.25 12.78
CA ASP A 739 53.84 -23.49 12.13
C ASP A 739 52.51 -23.29 11.36
N ILE A 740 52.17 -22.03 11.03
CA ILE A 740 50.91 -21.67 10.38
C ILE A 740 51.06 -21.52 8.86
N SER A 741 50.12 -22.11 8.11
CA SER A 741 50.09 -21.99 6.64
C SER A 741 49.69 -20.59 6.19
N THR A 742 50.11 -20.18 4.98
CA THR A 742 49.71 -18.89 4.39
C THR A 742 48.19 -18.77 4.24
N SER A 743 47.48 -19.87 3.93
CA SER A 743 46.01 -19.87 3.86
C SER A 743 45.38 -19.58 5.23
N HIS A 744 45.89 -20.19 6.31
CA HIS A 744 45.41 -19.94 7.68
C HIS A 744 45.70 -18.50 8.14
N LEU A 745 46.84 -17.93 7.76
CA LEU A 745 47.13 -16.52 8.01
C LEU A 745 46.13 -15.61 7.31
N VAL A 746 45.89 -15.82 6.00
CA VAL A 746 44.96 -14.98 5.24
C VAL A 746 43.55 -15.07 5.84
N THR A 747 43.08 -16.25 6.21
CA THR A 747 41.75 -16.40 6.83
C THR A 747 41.68 -15.80 8.21
N ALA A 748 42.72 -15.91 9.05
CA ALA A 748 42.79 -15.23 10.35
C ALA A 748 42.73 -13.71 10.19
N TYR A 749 43.46 -13.16 9.21
CA TYR A 749 43.45 -11.72 8.91
C TYR A 749 42.05 -11.26 8.47
N LEU A 750 41.37 -12.05 7.64
CA LEU A 750 39.98 -11.79 7.25
C LEU A 750 39.02 -11.90 8.45
N GLY A 751 39.25 -12.84 9.37
CA GLY A 751 38.50 -12.98 10.63
C GLY A 751 38.57 -11.71 11.49
N VAL A 752 39.77 -11.15 11.67
CA VAL A 752 39.96 -9.86 12.37
C VAL A 752 39.28 -8.70 11.62
N LEU A 753 39.39 -8.65 10.29
CA LEU A 753 38.79 -7.60 9.47
C LEU A 753 37.26 -7.60 9.58
N ILE A 754 36.64 -8.75 9.31
CA ILE A 754 35.18 -8.90 9.29
C ILE A 754 34.63 -8.78 10.71
N GLY A 755 35.26 -9.43 11.69
CA GLY A 755 34.88 -9.35 13.10
C GLY A 755 34.99 -7.92 13.65
N GLY A 756 36.05 -7.19 13.28
CA GLY A 756 36.26 -5.82 13.73
C GLY A 756 35.25 -4.82 13.16
N VAL A 757 34.94 -4.93 11.86
CA VAL A 757 33.86 -4.14 11.25
C VAL A 757 32.51 -4.46 11.89
N THR A 758 32.27 -5.75 12.18
CA THR A 758 31.04 -6.23 12.83
C THR A 758 30.89 -5.64 14.23
N PHE A 759 31.96 -5.66 15.03
CA PHE A 759 31.98 -5.17 16.41
C PHE A 759 31.57 -3.70 16.49
N THR A 760 32.32 -2.80 15.85
CA THR A 760 32.06 -1.36 15.97
C THR A 760 30.83 -0.92 15.18
N GLY A 761 30.55 -1.53 14.03
CA GLY A 761 29.32 -1.26 13.29
C GLY A 761 28.08 -1.59 14.11
N SER A 762 28.10 -2.73 14.80
CA SER A 762 27.00 -3.19 15.65
C SER A 762 26.81 -2.31 16.89
N ILE A 763 27.90 -1.82 17.50
CA ILE A 763 27.83 -0.83 18.58
C ILE A 763 27.17 0.46 18.10
N VAL A 764 27.55 0.98 16.94
CA VAL A 764 26.94 2.20 16.39
C VAL A 764 25.45 1.99 16.10
N ALA A 765 25.09 0.84 15.51
CA ALA A 765 23.69 0.49 15.27
C ALA A 765 22.89 0.42 16.60
N PHE A 766 23.44 -0.24 17.63
CA PHE A 766 22.87 -0.27 18.98
C PHE A 766 22.65 1.15 19.53
N LEU A 767 23.67 2.01 19.50
CA LEU A 767 23.59 3.36 20.05
C LEU A 767 22.55 4.21 19.33
N LYS A 768 22.44 4.11 17.99
CA LYS A 768 21.43 4.83 17.20
C LYS A 768 20.02 4.35 17.50
N LEU A 769 19.80 3.04 17.54
CA LEU A 769 18.48 2.46 17.81
C LEU A 769 18.01 2.73 19.24
N ALA A 770 18.94 2.72 20.20
CA ALA A 770 18.70 3.07 21.59
C ALA A 770 18.48 4.58 21.82
N GLY A 771 18.65 5.43 20.79
CA GLY A 771 18.56 6.88 20.91
C GLY A 771 19.70 7.52 21.71
N LYS A 772 20.80 6.79 21.94
CA LYS A 772 22.03 7.29 22.59
C LYS A 772 22.96 7.99 21.61
N MET A 773 22.75 7.81 20.31
CA MET A 773 23.39 8.53 19.22
C MET A 773 22.31 9.10 18.29
N SER A 774 22.61 10.23 17.63
CA SER A 774 21.70 10.82 16.63
C SER A 774 21.34 9.82 15.54
N SER A 775 20.05 9.76 15.20
CA SER A 775 19.53 8.94 14.10
C SER A 775 19.83 9.52 12.71
N LYS A 776 20.30 10.78 12.63
CA LYS A 776 20.67 11.39 11.35
C LYS A 776 22.00 10.80 10.83
N PRO A 777 22.16 10.59 9.51
CA PRO A 777 23.42 10.23 8.89
C PRO A 777 24.55 11.19 9.26
N LEU A 778 25.69 10.69 9.76
CA LEU A 778 26.89 11.50 9.96
C LEU A 778 27.63 11.64 8.63
N VAL A 779 27.61 12.83 8.03
CA VAL A 779 28.23 13.10 6.73
C VAL A 779 29.63 13.67 6.92
N LEU A 780 30.65 12.82 6.81
CA LEU A 780 32.06 13.25 6.77
C LEU A 780 32.42 13.76 5.36
N LYS A 781 33.17 14.86 5.28
CA LYS A 781 33.74 15.34 4.00
C LYS A 781 34.69 14.27 3.44
N GLY A 782 34.48 13.88 2.18
CA GLY A 782 35.29 12.83 1.55
C GLY A 782 35.08 11.42 2.13
N ARG A 783 33.93 11.11 2.75
CA ARG A 783 33.63 9.81 3.39
C ARG A 783 33.98 8.58 2.53
N HIS A 784 33.78 8.64 1.22
CA HIS A 784 34.10 7.53 0.32
C HIS A 784 35.60 7.32 0.19
N ALA A 785 36.38 8.41 0.08
CA ALA A 785 37.84 8.33 0.08
C ALA A 785 38.38 7.80 1.41
N ILE A 786 37.81 8.22 2.55
CA ILE A 786 38.18 7.70 3.88
C ILE A 786 37.90 6.18 3.95
N ASN A 787 36.69 5.76 3.62
CA ASN A 787 36.29 4.35 3.73
C ASN A 787 37.04 3.43 2.76
N SER A 788 37.35 3.92 1.55
CA SER A 788 38.20 3.22 0.58
C SER A 788 39.66 3.20 1.03
N GLY A 789 40.17 4.28 1.61
CA GLY A 789 41.52 4.35 2.17
C GLY A 789 41.72 3.38 3.33
N LEU A 790 40.75 3.30 4.26
CA LEU A 790 40.77 2.32 5.36
C LEU A 790 40.80 0.87 4.84
N LEU A 791 40.00 0.56 3.81
CA LEU A 791 40.02 -0.77 3.20
C LEU A 791 41.34 -1.04 2.47
N GLY A 792 41.85 -0.06 1.73
CA GLY A 792 43.14 -0.16 1.05
C GLY A 792 44.29 -0.39 2.03
N ALA A 793 44.27 0.29 3.19
CA ALA A 793 45.24 0.09 4.27
C ALA A 793 45.14 -1.31 4.89
N ASN A 794 43.93 -1.86 5.07
CA ASN A 794 43.74 -3.25 5.47
C ASN A 794 44.29 -4.23 4.41
N ILE A 795 44.02 -4.01 3.12
CA ILE A 795 44.57 -4.88 2.05
C ILE A 795 46.11 -4.81 2.04
N ALA A 796 46.69 -3.62 2.14
CA ALA A 796 48.14 -3.43 2.16
C ALA A 796 48.81 -4.08 3.38
N THR A 797 48.23 -3.91 4.57
CA THR A 797 48.75 -4.54 5.79
C THR A 797 48.52 -6.05 5.80
N GLY A 798 47.45 -6.55 5.17
CA GLY A 798 47.22 -7.97 4.93
C GLY A 798 48.24 -8.59 3.98
N ALA A 799 48.66 -7.88 2.92
CA ALA A 799 49.74 -8.32 2.04
C ALA A 799 51.07 -8.43 2.79
N LEU A 800 51.43 -7.41 3.59
CA LEU A 800 52.62 -7.43 4.45
C LEU A 800 52.56 -8.59 5.46
N PHE A 801 51.40 -8.80 6.07
CA PHE A 801 51.18 -9.90 7.00
C PHE A 801 51.39 -11.26 6.33
N ALA A 802 50.81 -11.49 5.15
CA ALA A 802 50.96 -12.75 4.43
C ALA A 802 52.40 -13.07 4.02
N THR A 803 53.22 -12.04 3.73
CA THR A 803 54.61 -12.24 3.29
C THR A 803 55.65 -12.26 4.43
N SER A 804 55.33 -11.67 5.59
CA SER A 804 56.36 -11.35 6.59
C SER A 804 56.01 -11.75 8.03
N ALA A 805 54.81 -12.29 8.27
CA ALA A 805 54.40 -12.71 9.62
C ALA A 805 54.96 -14.08 10.06
N ILE A 806 55.21 -15.00 9.13
CA ILE A 806 55.68 -16.36 9.43
C ILE A 806 57.02 -16.29 10.16
N GLY A 807 57.10 -16.93 11.34
CA GLY A 807 58.31 -16.92 12.17
C GLY A 807 58.63 -15.58 12.85
N ASN A 808 57.78 -14.56 12.70
CA ASN A 808 57.96 -13.25 13.35
C ASN A 808 56.70 -12.83 14.14
N PRO A 809 56.58 -13.26 15.42
CA PRO A 809 55.46 -12.92 16.27
C PRO A 809 55.21 -11.40 16.41
N GLY A 810 56.27 -10.58 16.38
CA GLY A 810 56.15 -9.13 16.52
C GLY A 810 55.48 -8.47 15.32
N ILE A 811 55.86 -8.88 14.09
CA ILE A 811 55.22 -8.42 12.86
C ILE A 811 53.76 -8.91 12.82
N ALA A 812 53.53 -10.18 13.15
CA ALA A 812 52.19 -10.76 13.17
C ALA A 812 51.25 -9.99 14.12
N ALA A 813 51.69 -9.76 15.36
CA ALA A 813 50.94 -8.98 16.35
C ALA A 813 50.66 -7.55 15.88
N THR A 814 51.65 -6.88 15.30
CA THR A 814 51.52 -5.51 14.82
C THR A 814 50.51 -5.41 13.69
N CYS A 815 50.64 -6.26 12.66
CA CYS A 815 49.74 -6.26 11.52
C CYS A 815 48.29 -6.56 11.91
N LEU A 816 48.07 -7.53 12.81
CA LEU A 816 46.73 -7.87 13.27
C LEU A 816 46.12 -6.78 14.17
N THR A 817 46.93 -6.13 15.00
CA THR A 817 46.48 -4.98 15.81
C THR A 817 46.09 -3.80 14.91
N VAL A 818 46.92 -3.49 13.92
CA VAL A 818 46.61 -2.44 12.93
C VAL A 818 45.35 -2.78 12.15
N ASN A 819 45.19 -4.03 11.71
CA ASN A 819 43.96 -4.51 11.07
C ASN A 819 42.74 -4.29 11.97
N ALA A 820 42.81 -4.70 13.24
CA ALA A 820 41.71 -4.51 14.19
C ALA A 820 41.33 -3.03 14.32
N LEU A 821 42.31 -2.13 14.50
CA LEU A 821 42.07 -0.69 14.63
C LEU A 821 41.46 -0.07 13.37
N LEU A 822 41.99 -0.42 12.18
CA LEU A 822 41.46 0.05 10.90
C LEU A 822 40.05 -0.46 10.66
N SER A 823 39.78 -1.71 11.02
CA SER A 823 38.47 -2.36 10.90
C SER A 823 37.45 -1.77 11.88
N PHE A 824 37.87 -1.47 13.11
CA PHE A 824 37.07 -0.74 14.08
C PHE A 824 36.69 0.66 13.57
N ALA A 825 37.67 1.40 13.05
CA ALA A 825 37.42 2.70 12.43
C ALA A 825 36.45 2.57 11.25
N LYS A 826 36.65 1.59 10.37
CA LYS A 826 35.80 1.35 9.20
C LYS A 826 34.36 0.98 9.57
N GLY A 827 34.17 0.11 10.55
CA GLY A 827 32.83 -0.26 11.04
C GLY A 827 32.09 0.95 11.62
N TYR A 828 32.81 1.80 12.38
CA TYR A 828 32.28 3.06 12.89
C TYR A 828 31.91 4.03 11.77
N THR A 829 32.84 4.37 10.87
CA THR A 829 32.62 5.39 9.84
C THR A 829 31.54 5.00 8.85
N THR A 830 31.46 3.72 8.47
CA THR A 830 30.44 3.22 7.54
C THR A 830 29.07 3.25 8.19
N THR A 831 28.93 2.74 9.43
CA THR A 831 27.61 2.65 10.10
C THR A 831 27.12 4.00 10.62
N ALA A 832 28.03 4.88 11.05
CA ALA A 832 27.70 6.24 11.49
C ALA A 832 27.11 7.08 10.34
N ALA A 833 27.51 6.80 9.09
CA ALA A 833 27.02 7.48 7.90
C ALA A 833 25.63 7.03 7.43
N ILE A 834 25.02 6.00 8.04
CA ILE A 834 23.71 5.47 7.63
C ILE A 834 22.59 6.05 8.51
N GLY A 835 21.42 6.32 7.93
CA GLY A 835 20.27 6.90 8.63
C GLY A 835 19.56 5.92 9.56
N GLY A 836 18.85 6.45 10.56
CA GLY A 836 18.19 5.69 11.62
C GLY A 836 17.13 4.70 11.14
N ALA A 837 16.40 4.97 10.04
CA ALA A 837 15.43 4.00 9.52
C ALA A 837 16.00 3.04 8.47
N ASP A 838 17.23 3.28 7.99
CA ASP A 838 17.98 2.31 7.21
C ASP A 838 18.75 1.32 8.12
N MET A 839 18.78 1.58 9.44
CA MET A 839 19.41 0.69 10.43
C MET A 839 18.95 -0.77 10.39
N PRO A 840 17.68 -1.13 10.10
CA PRO A 840 17.28 -2.54 10.01
C PRO A 840 18.10 -3.31 8.98
N VAL A 841 18.40 -2.71 7.83
CA VAL A 841 19.27 -3.30 6.78
C VAL A 841 20.70 -3.45 7.30
N VAL A 842 21.19 -2.47 8.06
CA VAL A 842 22.54 -2.54 8.64
C VAL A 842 22.66 -3.69 9.63
N ILE A 843 21.64 -3.92 10.47
CA ILE A 843 21.62 -5.03 11.43
C ILE A 843 21.70 -6.38 10.70
N THR A 844 20.95 -6.56 9.62
CA THR A 844 20.97 -7.81 8.84
C THR A 844 22.30 -8.00 8.10
N VAL A 845 22.93 -6.93 7.61
CA VAL A 845 24.28 -6.99 7.00
C VAL A 845 25.34 -7.36 8.03
N LEU A 846 25.29 -6.76 9.23
CA LEU A 846 26.22 -7.10 10.30
C LEU A 846 26.00 -8.51 10.85
N ASN A 847 24.75 -9.02 10.83
CA ASN A 847 24.46 -10.43 11.07
C ASN A 847 25.07 -11.35 10.00
N ALA A 848 25.07 -10.92 8.72
CA ALA A 848 25.75 -11.67 7.68
C ALA A 848 27.27 -11.72 7.94
N TYR A 849 27.85 -10.58 8.35
CA TYR A 849 29.28 -10.51 8.65
C TYR A 849 29.69 -11.34 9.86
N SER A 850 28.86 -11.44 10.91
CA SER A 850 29.14 -12.34 12.04
C SER A 850 29.22 -13.80 11.57
N GLY A 851 28.33 -14.23 10.66
CA GLY A 851 28.39 -15.54 10.01
C GLY A 851 29.66 -15.75 9.18
N PHE A 852 30.03 -14.79 8.33
CA PHE A 852 31.25 -14.90 7.52
C PHE A 852 32.55 -14.83 8.34
N ALA A 853 32.56 -14.13 9.48
CA ALA A 853 33.66 -14.19 10.43
C ALA A 853 33.83 -15.62 10.99
N LEU A 854 32.71 -16.29 11.29
CA LEU A 854 32.70 -17.69 11.71
C LEU A 854 33.19 -18.65 10.62
N VAL A 855 32.89 -18.36 9.34
CA VAL A 855 33.46 -19.12 8.21
C VAL A 855 34.98 -18.96 8.18
N ALA A 856 35.48 -17.73 8.32
CA ALA A 856 36.92 -17.46 8.34
C ALA A 856 37.62 -18.20 9.49
N GLU A 857 37.00 -18.21 10.68
CA GLU A 857 37.46 -18.98 11.83
C GLU A 857 37.40 -20.50 11.60
N GLY A 858 36.32 -21.00 10.98
CA GLY A 858 36.19 -22.42 10.65
C GLY A 858 37.25 -22.90 9.66
N VAL A 859 37.54 -22.11 8.62
CA VAL A 859 38.64 -22.41 7.69
C VAL A 859 40.00 -22.30 8.39
N MET A 860 40.16 -21.36 9.32
CA MET A 860 41.40 -21.18 10.07
C MET A 860 41.69 -22.35 11.03
N LEU A 861 40.66 -22.97 11.58
CA LEU A 861 40.74 -24.09 12.53
C LEU A 861 40.53 -25.47 11.89
N ASP A 862 40.36 -25.52 10.57
CA ASP A 862 39.91 -26.72 9.85
C ASP A 862 38.68 -27.39 10.48
N ASN A 863 37.73 -26.55 10.94
CA ASN A 863 36.56 -26.98 11.67
C ASN A 863 35.29 -26.91 10.79
N PRO A 864 34.78 -28.04 10.29
CA PRO A 864 33.64 -28.07 9.37
C PRO A 864 32.33 -27.62 10.03
N LEU A 865 32.19 -27.70 11.36
CA LEU A 865 31.02 -27.19 12.07
C LEU A 865 30.95 -25.66 11.97
N LEU A 866 32.06 -24.98 12.28
CA LEU A 866 32.13 -23.51 12.21
C LEU A 866 31.92 -22.99 10.79
N THR A 867 32.51 -23.67 9.80
CA THR A 867 32.29 -23.35 8.40
C THR A 867 30.83 -23.53 7.98
N THR A 868 30.18 -24.63 8.40
CA THR A 868 28.78 -24.92 8.07
C THR A 868 27.83 -23.90 8.69
N VAL A 869 28.00 -23.64 9.99
CA VAL A 869 27.14 -22.71 10.73
C VAL A 869 27.39 -21.28 10.30
N GLY A 870 28.65 -20.89 10.10
CA GLY A 870 29.00 -19.57 9.61
C GLY A 870 28.37 -19.29 8.25
N SER A 871 28.41 -20.27 7.34
CA SER A 871 27.78 -20.17 6.02
C SER A 871 26.27 -19.99 6.14
N LEU A 872 25.62 -20.79 6.99
CA LEU A 872 24.18 -20.71 7.27
C LEU A 872 23.75 -19.31 7.76
N ILE A 873 24.48 -18.75 8.72
CA ILE A 873 24.21 -17.43 9.30
C ILE A 873 24.52 -16.31 8.30
N GLY A 874 25.64 -16.41 7.59
CA GLY A 874 26.08 -15.43 6.59
C GLY A 874 25.08 -15.28 5.44
N VAL A 875 24.61 -16.42 4.91
CA VAL A 875 23.57 -16.46 3.88
C VAL A 875 22.23 -15.96 4.43
N SER A 876 21.86 -16.34 5.66
CA SER A 876 20.63 -15.84 6.30
C SER A 876 20.61 -14.32 6.42
N GLY A 877 21.69 -13.71 6.92
CA GLY A 877 21.80 -12.26 7.04
C GLY A 877 21.75 -11.55 5.69
N SER A 878 22.37 -12.15 4.66
CA SER A 878 22.38 -11.61 3.31
C SER A 878 21.00 -11.63 2.65
N ILE A 879 20.23 -12.72 2.82
CA ILE A 879 18.85 -12.81 2.32
C ILE A 879 17.94 -11.81 3.03
N LEU A 880 18.01 -11.71 4.35
CA LEU A 880 17.21 -10.72 5.09
C LEU A 880 17.55 -9.28 4.67
N SER A 881 18.83 -8.99 4.43
CA SER A 881 19.26 -7.69 3.90
C SER A 881 18.66 -7.42 2.53
N TYR A 882 18.63 -8.43 1.65
CA TYR A 882 18.02 -8.34 0.33
C TYR A 882 16.51 -8.10 0.41
N ILE A 883 15.78 -8.86 1.22
CA ILE A 883 14.32 -8.72 1.41
C ILE A 883 13.99 -7.30 1.90
N MET A 884 14.75 -6.78 2.87
CA MET A 884 14.56 -5.40 3.35
C MET A 884 14.87 -4.36 2.27
N CYS A 885 15.94 -4.54 1.50
CA CYS A 885 16.28 -3.65 0.38
C CYS A 885 15.17 -3.63 -0.69
N VAL A 886 14.65 -4.79 -1.09
CA VAL A 886 13.54 -4.91 -2.04
C VAL A 886 12.27 -4.28 -1.48
N GLY A 887 11.93 -4.52 -0.21
CA GLY A 887 10.77 -3.90 0.45
C GLY A 887 10.86 -2.37 0.59
N MET A 888 12.05 -1.78 0.47
CA MET A 888 12.25 -0.32 0.43
C MET A 888 12.42 0.21 -1.01
N ASN A 889 12.46 -0.66 -2.02
CA ASN A 889 12.94 -0.38 -3.38
C ASN A 889 14.28 0.40 -3.41
N ARG A 890 15.25 -0.04 -2.60
CA ARG A 890 16.60 0.55 -2.55
C ARG A 890 17.65 -0.54 -2.64
N SER A 891 18.66 -0.34 -3.48
CA SER A 891 19.81 -1.25 -3.52
C SER A 891 20.61 -1.21 -2.22
N ILE A 892 21.28 -2.32 -1.88
CA ILE A 892 22.17 -2.41 -0.72
C ILE A 892 23.28 -1.35 -0.77
N THR A 893 23.77 -1.02 -1.97
CA THR A 893 24.78 0.03 -2.18
C THR A 893 24.25 1.41 -1.84
N ASN A 894 23.01 1.72 -2.24
CA ASN A 894 22.36 2.99 -1.91
C ASN A 894 22.09 3.13 -0.41
N VAL A 895 21.85 2.02 0.28
CA VAL A 895 21.64 2.00 1.74
C VAL A 895 22.96 2.17 2.50
N LEU A 896 23.98 1.38 2.17
CA LEU A 896 25.26 1.36 2.92
C LEU A 896 26.15 2.58 2.64
N PHE A 897 26.14 3.10 1.42
CA PHE A 897 27.06 4.16 1.02
C PHE A 897 26.37 5.51 0.75
N GLY A 898 25.04 5.54 0.70
CA GLY A 898 24.26 6.70 0.26
C GLY A 898 24.37 6.86 -1.25
N GLY A 899 23.24 6.77 -1.96
CA GLY A 899 23.19 6.76 -3.43
C GLY A 899 23.96 7.89 -4.12
N ILE A 900 24.37 7.63 -5.36
CA ILE A 900 25.04 8.58 -6.26
C ILE A 900 24.00 9.64 -6.67
N ALA A 901 24.06 10.83 -6.03
CA ALA A 901 23.22 12.01 -6.24
C ALA A 901 21.69 11.81 -6.05
N PRO A 902 20.99 12.73 -5.37
CA PRO A 902 19.52 12.70 -5.35
C PRO A 902 18.99 12.96 -6.76
N ILE A 903 18.03 12.13 -7.20
CA ILE A 903 17.22 12.39 -8.40
C ILE A 903 16.52 13.74 -8.19
N ALA A 904 16.50 14.60 -9.21
CA ALA A 904 15.84 15.90 -9.13
C ALA A 904 14.36 15.70 -8.74
N GLN A 905 14.01 16.21 -7.56
CA GLN A 905 12.66 16.10 -7.01
C GLN A 905 11.78 17.17 -7.67
N GLU A 906 10.67 16.77 -8.28
CA GLU A 906 9.60 17.72 -8.61
C GLU A 906 8.78 17.98 -7.34
N GLU A 907 8.59 19.25 -7.01
CA GLU A 907 7.70 19.67 -5.93
C GLU A 907 6.26 19.31 -6.30
N HIS A 908 5.74 18.22 -5.73
CA HIS A 908 4.36 17.83 -5.98
C HIS A 908 3.41 18.73 -5.19
N LYS A 909 2.60 19.52 -5.93
CA LYS A 909 1.52 20.31 -5.35
C LYS A 909 0.41 19.37 -4.87
N MET A 910 0.16 19.38 -3.55
CA MET A 910 -0.90 18.56 -2.95
C MET A 910 -2.26 19.08 -3.40
N GLU A 911 -3.05 18.21 -4.02
CA GLU A 911 -4.42 18.51 -4.46
C GLU A 911 -5.43 17.98 -3.43
N GLY A 912 -6.46 18.76 -3.15
CA GLY A 912 -7.50 18.42 -2.17
C GLY A 912 -7.34 19.13 -0.83
N VAL A 913 -8.26 18.85 0.10
CA VAL A 913 -8.29 19.43 1.45
C VAL A 913 -8.28 18.32 2.48
N ILE A 914 -7.56 18.55 3.58
CA ILE A 914 -7.48 17.60 4.69
C ILE A 914 -8.84 17.53 5.39
N THR A 915 -9.46 16.36 5.36
CA THR A 915 -10.68 16.10 6.11
C THR A 915 -10.32 15.55 7.48
N LYS A 916 -10.71 16.26 8.55
CA LYS A 916 -10.49 15.82 9.93
C LYS A 916 -11.67 14.96 10.40
N THR A 917 -11.42 14.06 11.35
CA THR A 917 -12.46 13.29 12.05
C THR A 917 -12.21 13.29 13.56
N SER A 918 -13.22 12.88 14.33
CA SER A 918 -13.17 12.73 15.78
C SER A 918 -13.11 11.26 16.22
N VAL A 919 -12.84 11.02 17.50
CA VAL A 919 -12.91 9.68 18.09
C VAL A 919 -14.32 9.12 17.97
N ASP A 920 -15.34 9.92 18.24
CA ASP A 920 -16.74 9.50 18.17
C ASP A 920 -17.15 9.06 16.75
N GLU A 921 -16.77 9.84 15.73
CA GLU A 921 -17.01 9.49 14.34
C GLU A 921 -16.25 8.24 13.91
N THR A 922 -15.03 8.05 14.44
CA THR A 922 -14.23 6.84 14.18
C THR A 922 -14.88 5.61 14.80
N VAL A 923 -15.43 5.73 16.02
CA VAL A 923 -16.20 4.67 16.68
C VAL A 923 -17.45 4.33 15.86
N ASP A 924 -18.20 5.32 15.39
CA ASP A 924 -19.36 5.09 14.51
C ASP A 924 -18.96 4.41 13.20
N ALA A 925 -17.87 4.84 12.57
CA ALA A 925 -17.39 4.21 11.34
C ALA A 925 -17.01 2.74 11.57
N LEU A 926 -16.33 2.44 12.68
CA LEU A 926 -15.96 1.07 13.05
C LEU A 926 -17.19 0.19 13.32
N LEU A 927 -18.20 0.71 14.02
CA LEU A 927 -19.42 -0.04 14.35
C LEU A 927 -20.33 -0.28 13.14
N ASN A 928 -20.26 0.57 12.12
CA ASN A 928 -21.05 0.45 10.89
C ASN A 928 -20.32 -0.29 9.75
N SER A 929 -19.14 -0.86 10.02
CA SER A 929 -18.35 -1.61 9.03
C SER A 929 -18.54 -3.12 9.18
N GLU A 930 -18.58 -3.85 8.06
CA GLU A 930 -18.57 -5.33 8.06
C GLU A 930 -17.13 -5.86 7.97
N SER A 931 -16.26 -5.14 7.26
CA SER A 931 -14.85 -5.48 7.06
C SER A 931 -13.92 -4.31 7.40
N VAL A 932 -12.96 -4.56 8.29
CA VAL A 932 -11.97 -3.58 8.75
C VAL A 932 -10.55 -4.15 8.57
N ILE A 933 -9.68 -3.38 7.93
CA ILE A 933 -8.23 -3.68 7.85
C ILE A 933 -7.46 -2.66 8.68
N ILE A 934 -6.66 -3.13 9.63
CA ILE A 934 -5.80 -2.29 10.47
C ILE A 934 -4.37 -2.36 9.92
N ILE A 935 -3.81 -1.20 9.59
CA ILE A 935 -2.45 -1.06 9.07
C ILE A 935 -1.59 -0.45 10.15
N VAL A 936 -0.62 -1.20 10.66
CA VAL A 936 0.23 -0.74 11.76
C VAL A 936 1.62 -0.35 11.28
N GLY A 937 2.13 0.77 11.78
CA GLY A 937 3.50 1.20 11.58
C GLY A 937 4.27 1.36 12.89
N TYR A 938 5.51 1.83 12.80
CA TYR A 938 6.37 2.01 13.98
C TYR A 938 5.80 3.02 14.99
N GLY A 939 4.92 3.94 14.57
CA GLY A 939 4.22 4.85 15.48
C GLY A 939 3.38 4.12 16.54
N MET A 940 2.83 2.95 16.21
CA MET A 940 2.14 2.08 17.19
C MET A 940 3.09 1.63 18.30
N ALA A 941 4.27 1.13 17.92
CA ALA A 941 5.27 0.62 18.85
C ALA A 941 5.80 1.71 19.79
N MET A 942 6.05 2.90 19.25
CA MET A 942 6.52 4.06 20.02
C MET A 942 5.53 4.49 21.11
N ALA A 943 4.23 4.46 20.80
CA ALA A 943 3.18 4.82 21.75
C ALA A 943 2.78 3.66 22.67
N LYS A 944 3.25 2.43 22.41
CA LYS A 944 2.75 1.19 23.03
C LYS A 944 1.24 0.99 22.81
N ALA A 945 0.77 1.29 21.61
CA ALA A 945 -0.65 1.24 21.25
C ALA A 945 -1.14 -0.18 20.88
N GLN A 946 -0.26 -1.17 20.75
CA GLN A 946 -0.65 -2.54 20.38
C GLN A 946 -1.66 -3.17 21.35
N TYR A 947 -1.58 -2.86 22.65
CA TYR A 947 -2.48 -3.39 23.67
C TYR A 947 -3.93 -2.91 23.50
N PRO A 948 -4.23 -1.59 23.44
CA PRO A 948 -5.59 -1.15 23.19
C PRO A 948 -6.09 -1.54 21.79
N ILE A 949 -5.21 -1.64 20.78
CA ILE A 949 -5.59 -2.15 19.46
C ILE A 949 -6.09 -3.60 19.55
N ALA A 950 -5.39 -4.47 20.28
CA ALA A 950 -5.82 -5.86 20.46
C ALA A 950 -7.18 -5.95 21.17
N GLU A 951 -7.45 -5.07 22.14
CA GLU A 951 -8.76 -4.97 22.79
C GLU A 951 -9.85 -4.49 21.83
N ILE A 952 -9.57 -3.47 21.00
CA ILE A 952 -10.49 -3.01 19.94
C ILE A 952 -10.84 -4.16 19.00
N VAL A 953 -9.84 -4.90 18.52
CA VAL A 953 -10.04 -6.05 17.60
C VAL A 953 -10.96 -7.09 18.24
N LYS A 954 -10.74 -7.44 19.52
CA LYS A 954 -11.61 -8.38 20.25
C LYS A 954 -13.05 -7.87 20.34
N ILE A 955 -13.26 -6.60 20.65
CA ILE A 955 -14.61 -6.00 20.73
C ILE A 955 -15.32 -6.05 19.38
N LEU A 956 -14.62 -5.72 18.28
CA LEU A 956 -15.19 -5.73 16.94
C LEU A 956 -15.49 -7.16 16.46
N GLN A 957 -14.58 -8.11 16.67
CA GLN A 957 -14.79 -9.52 16.31
C GLN A 957 -15.93 -10.16 17.11
N ALA A 958 -16.10 -9.79 18.39
CA ALA A 958 -17.24 -10.23 19.19
C ALA A 958 -18.60 -9.77 18.62
N ARG A 959 -18.60 -8.72 17.79
CA ARG A 959 -19.78 -8.22 17.06
C ARG A 959 -19.90 -8.79 15.63
N GLY A 960 -19.07 -9.76 15.27
CA GLY A 960 -19.09 -10.38 13.94
C GLY A 960 -18.39 -9.57 12.84
N ILE A 961 -17.70 -8.48 13.18
CA ILE A 961 -16.96 -7.66 12.22
C ILE A 961 -15.66 -8.38 11.82
N LYS A 962 -15.40 -8.50 10.52
CA LYS A 962 -14.18 -9.11 9.99
C LYS A 962 -13.01 -8.14 10.14
N VAL A 963 -12.18 -8.35 11.17
CA VAL A 963 -10.99 -7.52 11.42
C VAL A 963 -9.71 -8.28 11.10
N ARG A 964 -8.84 -7.67 10.29
CA ARG A 964 -7.53 -8.22 9.89
C ARG A 964 -6.45 -7.14 9.95
N PHE A 965 -5.19 -7.54 10.05
CA PHE A 965 -4.03 -6.65 10.00
C PHE A 965 -3.29 -6.79 8.68
N ALA A 966 -2.81 -5.66 8.16
CA ALA A 966 -1.87 -5.61 7.04
C ALA A 966 -0.50 -5.15 7.53
N ILE A 967 0.52 -5.97 7.34
CA ILE A 967 1.90 -5.68 7.73
C ILE A 967 2.75 -5.44 6.49
N HIS A 968 3.43 -4.30 6.47
CA HIS A 968 4.41 -4.00 5.44
C HIS A 968 5.76 -4.66 5.83
N PRO A 969 6.52 -5.27 4.90
CA PRO A 969 7.76 -5.97 5.23
C PRO A 969 8.78 -5.14 6.01
N VAL A 970 8.84 -3.83 5.73
CA VAL A 970 9.75 -2.88 6.39
C VAL A 970 9.09 -2.05 7.51
N ALA A 971 7.88 -2.40 7.94
CA ALA A 971 7.24 -1.74 9.07
C ALA A 971 7.97 -2.07 10.38
N GLY A 972 8.56 -1.05 11.00
CA GLY A 972 9.27 -1.17 12.27
C GLY A 972 10.74 -0.74 12.18
N ARG A 973 11.55 -1.21 13.13
CA ARG A 973 13.00 -1.02 13.21
C ARG A 973 13.80 -2.32 13.09
N MET A 974 13.13 -3.43 12.81
CA MET A 974 13.70 -4.76 12.58
C MET A 974 12.72 -5.58 11.73
N PRO A 975 13.19 -6.49 10.85
CA PRO A 975 12.31 -7.34 10.05
C PRO A 975 11.34 -8.14 10.93
N GLY A 976 10.03 -8.02 10.68
CA GLY A 976 8.98 -8.73 11.44
C GLY A 976 8.72 -8.18 12.85
N GLN A 977 9.23 -6.98 13.20
CA GLN A 977 9.03 -6.41 14.53
C GLN A 977 7.55 -6.17 14.87
N CYS A 978 6.77 -5.67 13.91
CA CYS A 978 5.34 -5.44 14.12
C CYS A 978 4.59 -6.75 14.42
N ASN A 979 4.92 -7.86 13.76
CA ASN A 979 4.32 -9.17 14.03
C ASN A 979 4.58 -9.60 15.48
N VAL A 980 5.82 -9.47 15.99
CA VAL A 980 6.17 -9.80 17.38
C VAL A 980 5.43 -8.90 18.38
N LEU A 981 5.29 -7.61 18.09
CA LEU A 981 4.58 -6.67 18.97
C LEU A 981 3.07 -6.95 19.04
N LEU A 982 2.46 -7.34 17.92
CA LEU A 982 1.07 -7.75 17.89
C LEU A 982 0.87 -9.09 18.63
N ALA A 983 1.79 -10.04 18.45
CA ALA A 983 1.79 -11.29 19.20
C ALA A 983 1.95 -11.06 20.72
N GLU A 984 2.82 -10.14 21.14
CA GLU A 984 2.94 -9.70 22.54
C GLU A 984 1.60 -9.19 23.09
N ALA A 985 0.84 -8.45 22.29
CA ALA A 985 -0.50 -7.98 22.63
C ALA A 985 -1.59 -9.07 22.53
N SER A 986 -1.20 -10.33 22.31
CA SER A 986 -2.08 -11.49 22.15
C SER A 986 -3.03 -11.37 20.95
N VAL A 987 -2.58 -10.71 19.87
CA VAL A 987 -3.26 -10.74 18.58
C VAL A 987 -2.97 -12.09 17.91
N PRO A 988 -4.00 -12.87 17.54
CA PRO A 988 -3.81 -14.12 16.80
C PRO A 988 -3.07 -13.91 15.47
N TYR A 989 -2.12 -14.78 15.15
CA TYR A 989 -1.27 -14.62 13.95
C TYR A 989 -2.00 -14.87 12.63
N ASP A 990 -3.15 -15.56 12.66
CA ASP A 990 -3.98 -15.89 11.49
C ASP A 990 -4.74 -14.69 10.93
N ILE A 991 -4.95 -13.66 11.73
CA ILE A 991 -5.52 -12.39 11.28
C ILE A 991 -4.44 -11.34 10.98
N VAL A 992 -3.16 -11.69 11.05
CA VAL A 992 -2.02 -10.82 10.74
C VAL A 992 -1.42 -11.26 9.42
N LEU A 993 -1.74 -10.51 8.36
CA LEU A 993 -1.36 -10.84 6.99
C LEU A 993 -0.25 -9.92 6.50
N GLU A 994 0.62 -10.47 5.65
CA GLU A 994 1.64 -9.71 4.96
C GLU A 994 1.03 -8.92 3.81
N MET A 995 1.70 -7.86 3.38
CA MET A 995 1.23 -6.94 2.33
C MET A 995 0.78 -7.66 1.04
N ASP A 996 1.56 -8.63 0.57
CA ASP A 996 1.26 -9.37 -0.66
C ASP A 996 0.02 -10.28 -0.53
N GLU A 997 -0.34 -10.66 0.70
CA GLU A 997 -1.49 -11.54 0.99
C GLU A 997 -2.80 -10.76 1.10
N ILE A 998 -2.75 -9.45 1.42
CA ILE A 998 -3.94 -8.66 1.77
C ILE A 998 -4.20 -7.47 0.82
N ASN A 999 -3.25 -7.11 -0.05
CA ASN A 999 -3.40 -5.94 -0.92
C ASN A 999 -4.60 -6.03 -1.88
N GLU A 1000 -4.94 -7.23 -2.35
CA GLU A 1000 -6.08 -7.45 -3.25
C GLU A 1000 -7.45 -7.26 -2.56
N ASP A 1001 -7.49 -7.27 -1.22
CA ASP A 1001 -8.74 -7.18 -0.44
C ASP A 1001 -9.18 -5.74 -0.13
N PHE A 1002 -8.33 -4.74 -0.36
CA PHE A 1002 -8.66 -3.34 -0.01
C PHE A 1002 -9.89 -2.78 -0.74
N PRO A 1003 -10.12 -3.04 -2.05
CA PRO A 1003 -11.33 -2.54 -2.75
C PRO A 1003 -12.65 -2.99 -2.10
N ASP A 1004 -12.66 -4.18 -1.50
CA ASP A 1004 -13.84 -4.77 -0.83
C ASP A 1004 -13.89 -4.45 0.68
N THR A 1005 -12.96 -3.64 1.19
CA THR A 1005 -12.86 -3.29 2.61
C THR A 1005 -13.60 -1.98 2.91
N ASP A 1006 -14.48 -2.00 3.92
CA ASP A 1006 -15.28 -0.82 4.29
C ASP A 1006 -14.43 0.28 4.93
N LEU A 1007 -13.53 -0.13 5.84
CA LEU A 1007 -12.70 0.80 6.59
C LEU A 1007 -11.26 0.29 6.73
N ALA A 1008 -10.31 1.11 6.27
CA ALA A 1008 -8.89 0.93 6.55
C ALA A 1008 -8.44 1.88 7.68
N LEU A 1009 -7.95 1.33 8.79
CA LEU A 1009 -7.47 2.08 9.94
C LEU A 1009 -5.93 2.10 9.95
N VAL A 1010 -5.32 3.22 9.57
CA VAL A 1010 -3.86 3.39 9.48
C VAL A 1010 -3.32 3.98 10.78
N ILE A 1011 -2.54 3.20 11.52
CA ILE A 1011 -2.03 3.56 12.85
C ILE A 1011 -0.51 3.69 12.83
N GLY A 1012 -0.02 4.93 12.83
CA GLY A 1012 1.41 5.20 12.95
C GLY A 1012 2.27 4.74 11.76
N ALA A 1013 1.64 4.55 10.59
CA ALA A 1013 2.29 4.32 9.30
C ALA A 1013 2.19 5.59 8.42
N ASN A 1014 3.15 5.79 7.52
CA ASN A 1014 3.12 6.88 6.55
C ASN A 1014 3.68 6.43 5.20
N ASP A 1015 5.00 6.20 5.11
CA ASP A 1015 5.66 5.88 3.83
C ASP A 1015 5.16 4.55 3.24
N THR A 1016 4.87 3.56 4.11
CA THR A 1016 4.36 2.23 3.72
C THR A 1016 2.93 2.22 3.19
N VAL A 1017 2.22 3.35 3.25
CA VAL A 1017 0.86 3.53 2.71
C VAL A 1017 0.79 4.72 1.75
N ASN A 1018 1.94 5.20 1.27
CA ASN A 1018 2.04 6.46 0.55
C ASN A 1018 1.94 6.26 -0.98
N PRO A 1019 0.82 6.64 -1.64
CA PRO A 1019 0.64 6.44 -3.09
C PRO A 1019 1.64 7.23 -3.94
N ILE A 1020 2.42 8.15 -3.35
CA ILE A 1020 3.51 8.84 -4.05
C ILE A 1020 4.59 7.86 -4.53
N ALA A 1021 4.70 6.68 -3.92
CA ALA A 1021 5.62 5.63 -4.36
C ALA A 1021 5.28 5.10 -5.77
N LEU A 1022 4.04 5.22 -6.23
CA LEU A 1022 3.63 4.79 -7.56
C LEU A 1022 4.06 5.76 -8.67
N ARG A 1023 4.71 6.88 -8.32
CA ARG A 1023 5.11 7.93 -9.27
C ARG A 1023 6.62 7.88 -9.54
N PRO A 1024 7.06 8.01 -10.80
CA PRO A 1024 8.48 7.88 -11.17
C PRO A 1024 9.44 8.89 -10.51
N ASN A 1025 9.00 10.13 -10.28
CA ASN A 1025 9.86 11.23 -9.77
C ASN A 1025 9.84 11.36 -8.24
N SER A 1026 9.35 10.34 -7.52
CA SER A 1026 9.28 10.33 -6.06
C SER A 1026 10.58 9.79 -5.42
N PRO A 1027 11.02 10.31 -4.26
CA PRO A 1027 12.13 9.73 -3.50
C PRO A 1027 11.93 8.27 -3.08
N ILE A 1028 10.67 7.82 -3.06
CA ILE A 1028 10.28 6.43 -2.79
C ILE A 1028 9.60 5.77 -4.01
N ALA A 1029 9.87 6.27 -5.22
CA ALA A 1029 9.34 5.71 -6.45
C ALA A 1029 9.63 4.20 -6.54
N GLY A 1030 8.61 3.41 -6.92
CA GLY A 1030 8.68 1.95 -7.05
C GLY A 1030 8.72 1.17 -5.73
N MET A 1031 8.69 1.84 -4.57
CA MET A 1031 8.51 1.15 -3.29
C MET A 1031 7.15 0.43 -3.27
N PRO A 1032 7.09 -0.89 -3.03
CA PRO A 1032 5.84 -1.57 -2.75
C PRO A 1032 5.15 -0.91 -1.55
N ILE A 1033 3.84 -0.73 -1.61
CA ILE A 1033 3.08 -0.12 -0.50
C ILE A 1033 1.83 -0.94 -0.21
N ILE A 1034 1.28 -0.72 0.98
CA ILE A 1034 -0.06 -1.19 1.32
C ILE A 1034 -1.09 -0.27 0.64
N ASP A 1035 -1.99 -0.85 -0.13
CA ASP A 1035 -2.98 -0.15 -0.96
C ASP A 1035 -4.19 0.40 -0.17
N ALA A 1036 -3.92 0.97 1.01
CA ALA A 1036 -4.92 1.49 1.94
C ALA A 1036 -5.95 2.43 1.27
N TYR A 1037 -5.47 3.25 0.33
CA TYR A 1037 -6.27 4.24 -0.39
C TYR A 1037 -7.38 3.64 -1.27
N LYS A 1038 -7.32 2.33 -1.57
CA LYS A 1038 -8.35 1.61 -2.33
C LYS A 1038 -9.57 1.22 -1.48
N ALA A 1039 -9.49 1.32 -0.14
CA ALA A 1039 -10.65 1.06 0.73
C ALA A 1039 -11.75 2.10 0.56
N LYS A 1040 -13.00 1.71 0.90
CA LYS A 1040 -14.18 2.60 0.81
C LYS A 1040 -14.00 3.84 1.70
N SER A 1041 -13.43 3.68 2.89
CA SER A 1041 -13.00 4.77 3.75
C SER A 1041 -11.65 4.47 4.42
N VAL A 1042 -10.84 5.50 4.64
CA VAL A 1042 -9.56 5.40 5.34
C VAL A 1042 -9.55 6.36 6.52
N ILE A 1043 -9.12 5.91 7.69
CA ILE A 1043 -8.84 6.76 8.85
C ILE A 1043 -7.36 6.66 9.19
N VAL A 1044 -6.65 7.79 9.12
CA VAL A 1044 -5.22 7.87 9.44
C VAL A 1044 -5.03 8.49 10.81
N MET A 1045 -4.38 7.75 11.70
CA MET A 1045 -4.08 8.14 13.07
C MET A 1045 -2.63 8.59 13.21
N LYS A 1046 -2.42 9.87 13.50
CA LYS A 1046 -1.07 10.45 13.72
C LYS A 1046 -1.10 11.72 14.56
N ARG A 1047 0.04 12.12 15.14
CA ARG A 1047 0.14 13.29 16.04
C ARG A 1047 -0.07 14.65 15.35
N GLY A 1048 0.27 14.78 14.07
CA GLY A 1048 0.23 16.03 13.32
C GLY A 1048 0.59 15.80 11.86
N MET A 1049 0.87 16.83 11.07
CA MET A 1049 1.15 16.71 9.62
C MET A 1049 2.61 16.44 9.24
N ALA A 1050 3.48 16.17 10.22
CA ALA A 1050 4.87 15.79 9.96
C ALA A 1050 4.98 14.62 8.97
N SER A 1051 5.96 14.71 8.08
CA SER A 1051 6.33 13.70 7.10
C SER A 1051 6.80 12.39 7.75
N GLY A 1052 6.94 11.36 6.93
CA GLY A 1052 7.44 10.05 7.34
C GLY A 1052 8.95 10.04 7.48
N TYR A 1053 9.56 8.87 7.33
CA TYR A 1053 11.01 8.76 7.33
C TYR A 1053 11.63 9.32 6.06
N ALA A 1054 11.02 9.03 4.91
CA ALA A 1054 11.49 9.51 3.62
C ALA A 1054 11.33 11.03 3.43
N ASP A 1055 10.76 11.71 4.43
CA ASP A 1055 10.50 13.15 4.43
C ASP A 1055 9.68 13.62 3.22
N VAL A 1056 8.79 12.74 2.72
CA VAL A 1056 7.91 13.02 1.59
C VAL A 1056 6.48 13.32 2.06
N PRO A 1057 5.75 14.20 1.35
CA PRO A 1057 4.33 14.38 1.58
C PRO A 1057 3.56 13.11 1.19
N ASN A 1058 2.37 12.92 1.77
CA ASN A 1058 1.52 11.76 1.47
C ASN A 1058 0.19 12.22 0.84
N PRO A 1059 -0.01 12.03 -0.48
CA PRO A 1059 -1.21 12.45 -1.18
C PRO A 1059 -2.49 11.80 -0.64
N MET A 1060 -2.40 10.61 -0.03
CA MET A 1060 -3.56 9.92 0.54
C MET A 1060 -4.28 10.79 1.58
N PHE A 1061 -3.56 11.62 2.34
CA PHE A 1061 -4.14 12.46 3.40
C PHE A 1061 -5.11 13.54 2.88
N TYR A 1062 -5.12 13.77 1.57
CA TYR A 1062 -5.94 14.79 0.89
C TYR A 1062 -7.04 14.15 0.02
N MET A 1063 -7.09 12.81 -0.04
CA MET A 1063 -8.09 12.09 -0.80
C MET A 1063 -9.48 12.16 -0.13
N PRO A 1064 -10.57 12.21 -0.91
CA PRO A 1064 -11.92 12.43 -0.38
C PRO A 1064 -12.43 11.28 0.51
N ASN A 1065 -11.93 10.05 0.34
CA ASN A 1065 -12.25 8.89 1.17
C ASN A 1065 -11.40 8.80 2.46
N THR A 1066 -10.43 9.69 2.64
CA THR A 1066 -9.49 9.65 3.77
C THR A 1066 -9.80 10.72 4.81
N ARG A 1067 -9.82 10.31 6.08
CA ARG A 1067 -10.03 11.18 7.24
C ARG A 1067 -8.83 11.12 8.18
N MET A 1068 -8.45 12.26 8.74
CA MET A 1068 -7.33 12.39 9.66
C MET A 1068 -7.83 12.46 11.10
N LEU A 1069 -7.44 11.48 11.92
CA LEU A 1069 -7.63 11.49 13.37
C LEU A 1069 -6.31 11.90 14.05
N PHE A 1070 -6.26 13.15 14.52
CA PHE A 1070 -5.05 13.66 15.15
C PHE A 1070 -4.96 13.30 16.63
N GLY A 1071 -3.78 12.86 17.07
CA GLY A 1071 -3.49 12.59 18.47
C GLY A 1071 -2.33 11.63 18.66
N ASP A 1072 -1.94 11.41 19.92
CA ASP A 1072 -1.08 10.29 20.27
C ASP A 1072 -1.79 8.97 19.99
N ALA A 1073 -1.07 7.98 19.43
CA ALA A 1073 -1.67 6.73 18.98
C ALA A 1073 -2.27 5.91 20.14
N LYS A 1074 -1.63 5.91 21.32
CA LYS A 1074 -2.16 5.18 22.47
C LYS A 1074 -3.38 5.89 23.04
N ALA A 1075 -3.29 7.20 23.25
CA ALA A 1075 -4.41 7.97 23.78
C ALA A 1075 -5.67 7.86 22.90
N THR A 1076 -5.50 7.96 21.58
CA THR A 1076 -6.60 7.83 20.63
C THR A 1076 -7.16 6.40 20.56
N CYS A 1077 -6.33 5.36 20.59
CA CYS A 1077 -6.81 3.97 20.68
C CYS A 1077 -7.54 3.68 21.99
N ASP A 1078 -7.04 4.16 23.14
CA ASP A 1078 -7.72 4.00 24.43
C ASP A 1078 -9.09 4.72 24.44
N ALA A 1079 -9.20 5.88 23.79
CA ALA A 1079 -10.46 6.60 23.63
C ALA A 1079 -11.44 5.87 22.70
N ILE A 1080 -10.97 5.35 21.54
CA ILE A 1080 -11.78 4.53 20.63
C ILE A 1080 -12.30 3.29 21.35
N LYS A 1081 -11.44 2.58 22.08
CA LYS A 1081 -11.82 1.43 22.90
C LYS A 1081 -12.94 1.81 23.87
N THR A 1082 -12.77 2.90 24.60
CA THR A 1082 -13.77 3.38 25.58
C THR A 1082 -15.11 3.66 24.90
N GLY A 1083 -15.09 4.31 23.72
CA GLY A 1083 -16.30 4.57 22.93
C GLY A 1083 -16.98 3.30 22.39
N LEU A 1084 -16.21 2.30 21.96
CA LEU A 1084 -16.74 1.01 21.51
C LEU A 1084 -17.38 0.22 22.65
N THR A 1085 -16.81 0.29 23.85
CA THR A 1085 -17.37 -0.36 25.04
C THR A 1085 -18.65 0.35 25.51
N SER A 1086 -18.65 1.68 25.60
CA SER A 1086 -19.80 2.45 26.12
C SER A 1086 -21.03 2.39 25.22
N ARG A 1087 -20.84 2.32 23.90
CA ARG A 1087 -21.93 2.13 22.93
C ARG A 1087 -22.36 0.66 22.78
N GLY A 1088 -21.73 -0.26 23.52
CA GLY A 1088 -22.07 -1.68 23.53
C GLY A 1088 -23.12 -2.09 24.57
N THR A 1089 -23.29 -1.32 25.65
CA THR A 1089 -24.24 -1.64 26.73
C THR A 1089 -25.66 -1.11 26.49
N GLN A 1090 -25.95 -0.52 25.33
CA GLN A 1090 -27.28 0.04 25.01
C GLN A 1090 -28.15 -0.84 24.10
N THR A 1091 -27.67 -2.03 23.71
CA THR A 1091 -28.37 -2.93 22.77
C THR A 1091 -28.62 -4.34 23.31
N ASP A 1092 -28.56 -4.53 24.64
CA ASP A 1092 -29.11 -5.72 25.31
C ASP A 1092 -30.53 -5.44 25.84
#